data_AF-A0A2J6TB06-F1
#
_entry.id   AF-A0A2J6TB06-F1
#
_cell.length_a   1.000
_cell.length_b   1.000
_cell.length_c   1.000
_cell.angle_alpha   90.00
_cell.angle_beta   90.00
_cell.angle_gamma   90.00
#
_symmetry.space_group_name_H-M   'P 1'
#
loop_
_entity.id
_entity.type
_entity.pdbx_description
1 polymer ?
#
loop_
_entity_poly.entity_id
_entity_poly.type
_entity_poly.pdbx_seq_one_letter_code
_entity_poly.pdbx_strand_id
1 'polypeptide(L)'
;MTSNIADILDNAAGKAQKAQGESLNTFLASLTTSGITLGFGFISYVFLKYRCPEQYSQQTRRTSNSGWKPASLSPRMLFFQMPDLPLRHAPGLDNYFFDRYLQTITTIFLLLGLTIPPILIPLNVVGGKNEAGGVKGLDRLSFSNVGRSHTDRYWVHLIIAILVVALVCRILQRELQEYTRIESSFSVSRTSSLLISSSMQHLSSKAIQRHFHKTAGGVRFITANRDYSTLRAKVRRRDALITKLEIAETTLIMKANYNQKLGRTKDDRYSHPIPLWTKYLDQKDRPSIRLSIVPWLPPLPFIGVRVDAIRHFRTEFARSNAEIEWDQEHPYTFPPTNSSFVHFNQRISKQLATIALKARIPPSWTLKHGTTPSDTIWAHVSISWWQQCIRTAIVYILVTVLILGFAVPVTAIGSLSQIKYLANAVSWLRWVGTLPNWLLAAIQGVLPPLLVAVITATVPLVVRLLTNIEGLHSRQATENHIQIYYFAFLFIQGFLTISLSAGITTIIGQLANTIQAVPAVLAQNLPKACNYFFSYIIMSTSTAAVSTLIHADQLLNLFVLSPVFDKTARQKWMRGENIGLRKWGTFIPVFTNIACIGLIYSVIAPLILVFSVVYFGALWILYRSYPPKLTELDLGTGGLFYPTAIRQLFTGIYFMEFCLAGLFFLVRDADDRATCTAQAVIMVVVTALTALFHYTLYYSYWIPFLPLLDIFKRKINPISSQGNGQQDWRSRKEVKELSTQKPRILQADLVQDEALRSSRPVIWIPKDELGIADDEISHVRRTHDMWISNESASLDERGNLKLWGPPPTRG
;
A
#
# COMPACT_ATOMS: atom_id res chain seq x y z
N MET A 1 42.71 2.01 25.99
CA MET A 1 41.29 1.67 25.74
C MET A 1 40.80 2.50 24.55
N THR A 2 41.12 2.06 23.34
CA THR A 2 40.59 2.65 22.10
C THR A 2 40.04 1.49 21.28
N SER A 3 38.97 0.86 21.80
CA SER A 3 38.12 0.02 20.96
C SER A 3 37.52 0.96 19.92
N ASN A 4 37.96 0.83 18.66
CA ASN A 4 37.44 1.62 17.56
C ASN A 4 35.92 1.55 17.60
N ILE A 5 35.25 2.70 17.50
CA ILE A 5 33.79 2.76 17.29
C ILE A 5 33.40 1.89 16.09
N ALA A 6 34.31 1.73 15.11
CA ALA A 6 34.21 0.77 14.01
C ALA A 6 34.13 -0.70 14.46
N ASP A 7 34.94 -1.17 15.43
CA ASP A 7 34.88 -2.55 15.95
C ASP A 7 33.60 -2.81 16.76
N ILE A 8 33.08 -1.77 17.42
CA ILE A 8 31.79 -1.84 18.14
C ILE A 8 30.64 -1.86 17.13
N LEU A 9 30.71 -1.06 16.06
CA LEU A 9 29.75 -1.07 14.96
C LEU A 9 29.78 -2.40 14.17
N ASP A 10 30.95 -2.99 13.95
CA ASP A 10 31.13 -4.29 13.27
C ASP A 10 30.65 -5.47 14.11
N ASN A 11 30.70 -5.36 15.43
CA ASN A 11 30.16 -6.36 16.34
C ASN A 11 28.66 -6.16 16.61
N ALA A 12 28.16 -4.92 16.59
CA ALA A 12 26.75 -4.56 16.71
C ALA A 12 25.95 -4.76 15.40
N ALA A 13 26.63 -4.74 14.25
CA ALA A 13 26.11 -5.12 12.93
C ALA A 13 25.60 -6.56 12.99
N GLY A 14 24.28 -6.71 13.14
CA GLY A 14 23.62 -7.89 13.68
C GLY A 14 23.84 -9.21 12.93
N LYS A 15 23.25 -10.29 13.47
CA LYS A 15 23.25 -11.64 12.87
C LYS A 15 22.94 -11.69 11.37
N ALA A 16 22.15 -10.76 10.84
CA ALA A 16 21.83 -10.66 9.41
C ALA A 16 23.03 -10.20 8.55
N GLN A 17 23.93 -9.37 9.10
CA GLN A 17 25.11 -8.86 8.41
C GLN A 17 26.29 -9.85 8.39
N LYS A 18 26.35 -10.76 9.39
CA LYS A 18 27.35 -11.83 9.50
C LYS A 18 26.96 -13.14 8.79
N ALA A 19 25.79 -13.20 8.15
CA ALA A 19 25.28 -14.38 7.45
C ALA A 19 25.73 -14.50 5.97
N GLN A 20 26.72 -13.70 5.54
CA GLN A 20 27.19 -13.73 4.16
C GLN A 20 28.16 -14.92 3.98
N GLY A 21 27.71 -15.94 3.23
CA GLY A 21 28.38 -17.24 3.12
C GLY A 21 27.59 -18.40 3.74
N GLU A 22 26.26 -18.38 3.64
CA GLU A 22 25.39 -19.50 4.02
C GLU A 22 25.90 -20.83 3.42
N SER A 23 26.36 -21.73 4.28
CA SER A 23 26.74 -23.08 3.90
C SER A 23 25.53 -23.84 3.33
N LEU A 24 25.75 -24.87 2.52
CA LEU A 24 24.67 -25.76 2.05
C LEU A 24 23.77 -26.24 3.21
N ASN A 25 24.35 -26.44 4.40
CA ASN A 25 23.65 -26.88 5.59
C ASN A 25 22.66 -25.84 6.14
N THR A 26 23.00 -24.54 6.08
CA THR A 26 22.09 -23.48 6.54
C THR A 26 20.96 -23.26 5.54
N PHE A 27 21.25 -23.38 4.24
CA PHE A 27 20.20 -23.43 3.22
C PHE A 27 19.24 -24.61 3.43
N LEU A 28 19.75 -25.83 3.66
CA LEU A 28 18.91 -26.99 3.96
C LEU A 28 18.09 -26.81 5.24
N ALA A 29 18.66 -26.19 6.28
CA ALA A 29 17.93 -25.85 7.50
C ALA A 29 16.81 -24.84 7.24
N SER A 30 17.02 -23.85 6.36
CA SER A 30 15.98 -22.91 5.97
C SER A 30 14.86 -23.60 5.18
N LEU A 31 15.20 -24.57 4.31
CA LEU A 31 14.24 -25.35 3.54
C LEU A 31 13.40 -26.25 4.45
N THR A 32 14.01 -26.95 5.42
CA THR A 32 13.28 -27.79 6.37
C THR A 32 12.37 -26.95 7.26
N THR A 33 12.85 -25.81 7.77
CA THR A 33 12.05 -24.86 8.56
C THR A 33 10.86 -24.34 7.75
N SER A 34 11.08 -24.04 6.48
CA SER A 34 10.04 -23.57 5.56
C SER A 34 8.99 -24.64 5.26
N GLY A 35 9.40 -25.90 5.13
CA GLY A 35 8.51 -27.06 4.98
C GLY A 35 7.67 -27.30 6.24
N ILE A 36 8.29 -27.25 7.43
CA ILE A 36 7.59 -27.37 8.71
C ILE A 36 6.57 -26.23 8.87
N THR A 37 6.97 -25.00 8.55
CA THR A 37 6.08 -23.82 8.63
C THR A 37 4.86 -23.99 7.72
N LEU A 38 5.05 -24.45 6.48
CA LEU A 38 3.95 -24.75 5.56
C LEU A 38 3.04 -25.86 6.09
N GLY A 39 3.60 -26.96 6.59
CA GLY A 39 2.84 -28.09 7.13
C GLY A 39 1.97 -27.66 8.32
N PHE A 40 2.57 -26.99 9.30
CA PHE A 40 1.86 -26.46 10.46
C PHE A 40 0.81 -25.41 10.07
N GLY A 41 1.16 -24.53 9.13
CA GLY A 41 0.25 -23.51 8.61
C GLY A 41 -0.96 -24.09 7.91
N PHE A 42 -0.79 -25.17 7.13
CA PHE A 42 -1.89 -25.86 6.47
C PHE A 42 -2.82 -26.56 7.48
N ILE A 43 -2.25 -27.24 8.48
CA ILE A 43 -3.03 -27.85 9.58
C ILE A 43 -3.83 -26.77 10.31
N SER A 44 -3.19 -25.63 10.63
CA SER A 44 -3.82 -24.49 11.28
C SER A 44 -4.96 -23.91 10.44
N TYR A 45 -4.76 -23.79 9.12
CA TYR A 45 -5.81 -23.35 8.19
C TYR A 45 -7.01 -24.30 8.20
N VAL A 46 -6.81 -25.62 8.10
CA VAL A 46 -7.90 -26.60 8.14
C VAL A 46 -8.67 -26.51 9.46
N PHE A 47 -7.95 -26.42 10.58
CA PHE A 47 -8.54 -26.26 11.90
C PHE A 47 -9.35 -24.97 12.04
N LEU A 48 -8.79 -23.83 11.63
CA LEU A 48 -9.45 -22.52 11.70
C LEU A 48 -10.65 -22.42 10.75
N LYS A 49 -10.58 -23.06 9.58
CA LYS A 49 -11.70 -23.15 8.65
C LYS A 49 -12.86 -23.94 9.24
N TYR A 50 -12.58 -25.02 9.97
CA TYR A 50 -13.60 -25.78 10.71
C TYR A 50 -14.16 -24.98 11.89
N ARG A 51 -13.31 -24.26 12.64
CA ARG A 51 -13.72 -23.51 13.83
C ARG A 51 -14.46 -22.21 13.53
N CYS A 52 -14.10 -21.52 12.45
CA CYS A 52 -14.62 -20.19 12.09
C CYS A 52 -15.15 -20.13 10.64
N PRO A 53 -16.14 -20.96 10.26
CA PRO A 53 -16.60 -21.08 8.87
C PRO A 53 -17.18 -19.78 8.30
N GLU A 54 -17.83 -18.97 9.14
CA GLU A 54 -18.44 -17.71 8.72
C GLU A 54 -17.41 -16.73 8.15
N GLN A 55 -16.25 -16.59 8.78
CA GLN A 55 -15.21 -15.64 8.38
C GLN A 55 -14.64 -15.98 7.00
N TYR A 56 -14.35 -17.26 6.76
CA TYR A 56 -13.89 -17.75 5.46
C TYR A 56 -14.99 -17.66 4.38
N SER A 57 -16.27 -17.78 4.74
CA SER A 57 -17.40 -17.64 3.80
C SER A 57 -17.74 -16.19 3.42
N GLN A 58 -17.49 -15.24 4.32
CA GLN A 58 -17.81 -13.82 4.11
C GLN A 58 -16.88 -13.16 3.09
N GLN A 59 -15.61 -13.56 3.05
CA GLN A 59 -14.65 -13.09 2.04
C GLN A 59 -15.17 -13.38 0.62
N THR A 60 -15.58 -14.63 0.36
CA THR A 60 -16.13 -15.08 -0.93
C THR A 60 -17.39 -14.30 -1.32
N ARG A 61 -18.26 -13.97 -0.34
CA ARG A 61 -19.46 -13.15 -0.57
C ARG A 61 -19.12 -11.70 -0.91
N ARG A 62 -18.17 -11.08 -0.19
CA ARG A 62 -17.73 -9.70 -0.44
C ARG A 62 -17.06 -9.55 -1.81
N THR A 63 -16.25 -10.53 -2.22
CA THR A 63 -15.61 -10.54 -3.55
C THR A 63 -16.63 -10.78 -4.67
N SER A 64 -17.64 -11.61 -4.44
CA SER A 64 -18.75 -11.81 -5.39
C SER A 64 -19.49 -10.51 -5.72
N ASN A 65 -19.69 -9.62 -4.74
CA ASN A 65 -20.31 -8.31 -4.96
C ASN A 65 -19.45 -7.35 -5.79
N SER A 66 -18.13 -7.58 -5.87
CA SER A 66 -17.21 -6.79 -6.71
C SER A 66 -17.22 -7.22 -8.19
N GLY A 67 -18.02 -8.23 -8.57
CA GLY A 67 -18.04 -8.78 -9.93
C GLY A 67 -16.85 -9.70 -10.27
N TRP A 68 -15.75 -9.61 -9.53
CA TRP A 68 -14.59 -10.49 -9.66
C TRP A 68 -14.78 -11.80 -8.88
N LYS A 69 -14.98 -12.90 -9.60
CA LYS A 69 -15.21 -14.22 -8.99
C LYS A 69 -13.88 -14.92 -8.68
N PRO A 70 -13.67 -15.40 -7.43
CA PRO A 70 -12.48 -16.17 -7.08
C PRO A 70 -12.44 -17.50 -7.84
N ALA A 71 -11.25 -17.96 -8.21
CA ALA A 71 -11.04 -19.27 -8.83
C ALA A 71 -10.80 -20.35 -7.75
N SER A 72 -11.15 -21.60 -8.04
CA SER A 72 -10.78 -22.73 -7.17
C SER A 72 -9.27 -22.90 -7.14
N LEU A 73 -8.74 -23.23 -5.96
CA LEU A 73 -7.31 -23.45 -5.74
C LEU A 73 -6.85 -24.65 -6.59
N SER A 74 -6.27 -24.40 -7.77
CA SER A 74 -5.83 -25.47 -8.66
C SER A 74 -4.51 -25.12 -9.36
N PRO A 75 -3.50 -26.03 -9.35
CA PRO A 75 -2.24 -25.81 -10.05
C PRO A 75 -2.40 -25.64 -11.56
N ARG A 76 -3.51 -26.13 -12.13
CA ARG A 76 -3.86 -25.95 -13.55
C ARG A 76 -3.87 -24.49 -13.98
N MET A 77 -4.11 -23.57 -13.04
CA MET A 77 -4.12 -22.13 -13.28
C MET A 77 -2.79 -21.59 -13.79
N LEU A 78 -1.66 -22.24 -13.49
CA LEU A 78 -0.34 -21.82 -13.98
C LEU A 78 -0.20 -21.95 -15.50
N PHE A 79 -1.02 -22.80 -16.13
CA PHE A 79 -0.94 -23.12 -17.56
C PHE A 79 -2.03 -22.44 -18.40
N PHE A 80 -3.08 -21.91 -17.76
CA PHE A 80 -4.16 -21.24 -18.46
C PHE A 80 -4.00 -19.72 -18.40
N GLN A 81 -4.13 -19.08 -19.55
CA GLN A 81 -4.17 -17.63 -19.65
C GLN A 81 -5.46 -17.11 -19.00
N MET A 82 -5.37 -15.94 -18.36
CA MET A 82 -6.52 -15.33 -17.70
C MET A 82 -7.64 -15.08 -18.70
N PRO A 83 -8.90 -15.34 -18.35
CA PRO A 83 -10.02 -14.89 -19.15
C PRO A 83 -10.02 -13.36 -19.22
N ASP A 84 -10.33 -12.83 -20.42
CA ASP A 84 -10.45 -11.39 -20.66
C ASP A 84 -11.43 -10.74 -19.67
N LEU A 85 -11.14 -9.50 -19.28
CA LEU A 85 -12.00 -8.75 -18.38
C LEU A 85 -13.42 -8.69 -18.97
N PRO A 86 -14.47 -9.21 -18.29
CA PRO A 86 -15.82 -9.02 -18.76
C PRO A 86 -16.13 -7.53 -18.70
N LEU A 87 -16.20 -6.89 -19.89
CA LEU A 87 -16.36 -5.45 -20.14
C LEU A 87 -17.56 -4.76 -19.46
N ARG A 88 -18.35 -5.48 -18.65
CA ARG A 88 -19.63 -5.04 -18.10
C ARG A 88 -19.59 -4.57 -16.65
N HIS A 89 -18.47 -4.69 -15.92
CA HIS A 89 -18.40 -4.28 -14.50
C HIS A 89 -17.12 -3.49 -14.19
N ALA A 90 -17.28 -2.19 -13.90
CA ALA A 90 -16.24 -1.29 -13.40
C ALA A 90 -15.72 -1.57 -11.97
N PRO A 91 -16.47 -2.18 -11.02
CA PRO A 91 -15.88 -2.61 -9.75
C PRO A 91 -14.96 -3.81 -9.97
N GLY A 92 -13.75 -3.80 -9.39
CA GLY A 92 -12.80 -4.91 -9.47
C GLY A 92 -11.60 -4.73 -10.41
N LEU A 93 -11.45 -3.57 -11.06
CA LEU A 93 -10.32 -3.29 -11.95
C LEU A 93 -8.94 -3.44 -11.27
N ASP A 94 -8.85 -3.07 -9.99
CA ASP A 94 -7.62 -3.22 -9.22
C ASP A 94 -7.24 -4.67 -8.98
N ASN A 95 -8.22 -5.53 -8.68
CA ASN A 95 -7.98 -6.95 -8.51
C ASN A 95 -7.55 -7.58 -9.84
N TYR A 96 -8.16 -7.16 -10.95
CA TYR A 96 -7.73 -7.56 -12.28
C TYR A 96 -6.27 -7.17 -12.56
N PHE A 97 -5.88 -5.91 -12.32
CA PHE A 97 -4.51 -5.48 -12.57
C PHE A 97 -3.50 -6.11 -11.61
N PHE A 98 -3.89 -6.39 -10.37
CA PHE A 98 -3.02 -7.07 -9.41
C PHE A 98 -2.77 -8.52 -9.81
N ASP A 99 -3.83 -9.21 -10.21
CA ASP A 99 -3.76 -10.59 -10.66
C ASP A 99 -2.98 -10.70 -11.99
N ARG A 100 -3.22 -9.77 -12.92
CA ARG A 100 -2.43 -9.63 -14.16
C ARG A 100 -0.96 -9.37 -13.85
N TYR A 101 -0.64 -8.53 -12.87
CA TYR A 101 0.74 -8.25 -12.45
C TYR A 101 1.47 -9.50 -11.95
N LEU A 102 0.83 -10.27 -11.07
CA LEU A 102 1.38 -11.53 -10.57
C LEU A 102 1.58 -12.56 -11.68
N GLN A 103 0.62 -12.64 -12.60
CA GLN A 103 0.77 -13.50 -13.78
C GLN A 103 1.95 -13.07 -14.64
N THR A 104 2.05 -11.79 -15.02
CA THR A 104 3.15 -11.29 -15.85
C THR A 104 4.50 -11.65 -15.22
N ILE A 105 4.68 -11.41 -13.92
CA ILE A 105 5.93 -11.72 -13.23
C ILE A 105 6.19 -13.23 -13.20
N THR A 106 5.16 -14.04 -12.91
CA THR A 106 5.27 -15.50 -12.94
C THR A 106 5.68 -15.99 -14.33
N THR A 107 5.08 -15.44 -15.40
CA THR A 107 5.42 -15.78 -16.78
C THR A 107 6.85 -15.37 -17.12
N ILE A 108 7.32 -14.19 -16.72
CA ILE A 108 8.72 -13.78 -16.88
C ILE A 108 9.63 -14.82 -16.23
N PHE A 109 9.44 -15.10 -14.94
CA PHE A 109 10.31 -16.04 -14.23
C PHE A 109 10.20 -17.48 -14.74
N LEU A 110 9.05 -17.92 -15.23
CA LEU A 110 8.87 -19.24 -15.82
C LEU A 110 9.63 -19.34 -17.14
N LEU A 111 9.54 -18.32 -18.01
CA LEU A 111 10.30 -18.28 -19.26
C LEU A 111 11.81 -18.26 -18.99
N LEU A 112 12.27 -17.44 -18.05
CA LEU A 112 13.69 -17.36 -17.69
C LEU A 112 14.17 -18.65 -16.97
N GLY A 113 13.37 -19.20 -16.06
CA GLY A 113 13.70 -20.39 -15.27
C GLY A 113 13.71 -21.69 -16.07
N LEU A 114 12.95 -21.77 -17.18
CA LEU A 114 13.01 -22.91 -18.09
C LEU A 114 14.20 -22.82 -19.07
N THR A 115 14.66 -21.61 -19.38
CA THR A 115 15.69 -21.39 -20.42
C THR A 115 17.10 -21.25 -19.85
N ILE A 116 17.29 -20.48 -18.78
CA ILE A 116 18.63 -20.09 -18.29
C ILE A 116 19.31 -21.18 -17.46
N PRO A 117 18.68 -21.76 -16.41
CA PRO A 117 19.34 -22.75 -15.57
C PRO A 117 19.87 -23.98 -16.33
N PRO A 118 19.15 -24.57 -17.31
CA PRO A 118 19.68 -25.68 -18.10
C PRO A 118 20.93 -25.35 -18.92
N ILE A 119 21.13 -24.09 -19.29
CA ILE A 119 22.28 -23.65 -20.09
C ILE A 119 23.45 -23.23 -19.18
N LEU A 120 23.20 -22.34 -18.23
CA LEU A 120 24.26 -21.74 -17.42
C LEU A 120 24.77 -22.64 -16.30
N ILE A 121 23.93 -23.49 -15.69
CA ILE A 121 24.38 -24.34 -14.58
C ILE A 121 25.44 -25.36 -15.06
N PRO A 122 25.21 -26.15 -16.13
CA PRO A 122 26.24 -27.07 -16.62
C PRO A 122 27.51 -26.34 -17.06
N LEU A 123 27.38 -25.18 -17.71
CA LEU A 123 28.50 -24.36 -18.16
C LEU A 123 29.40 -23.90 -17.00
N ASN A 124 28.79 -23.53 -15.86
CA ASN A 124 29.48 -23.06 -14.67
C ASN A 124 30.14 -24.19 -13.86
N VAL A 125 29.58 -25.40 -13.91
CA VAL A 125 30.03 -26.54 -13.10
C VAL A 125 31.17 -27.31 -13.77
N VAL A 126 31.05 -27.61 -15.07
CA VAL A 126 32.04 -28.41 -15.79
C VAL A 126 33.38 -27.65 -15.82
N GLY A 127 34.47 -28.21 -15.31
CA GLY A 127 35.78 -27.51 -15.34
C GLY A 127 35.84 -26.19 -14.55
N GLY A 128 34.97 -26.03 -13.54
CA GLY A 128 34.96 -24.86 -12.66
C GLY A 128 36.08 -24.83 -11.62
N LYS A 129 36.21 -23.71 -10.91
CA LYS A 129 37.21 -23.46 -9.86
C LYS A 129 37.10 -24.44 -8.69
N ASN A 130 35.89 -24.92 -8.37
CA ASN A 130 35.59 -25.85 -7.28
C ASN A 130 36.18 -25.36 -5.93
N GLU A 131 36.25 -26.24 -4.92
CA GLU A 131 36.77 -25.85 -3.60
C GLU A 131 38.25 -25.44 -3.64
N ALA A 132 39.02 -26.04 -4.55
CA ALA A 132 40.42 -25.72 -4.77
C ALA A 132 40.63 -24.24 -5.19
N GLY A 133 39.65 -23.64 -5.87
CA GLY A 133 39.65 -22.22 -6.24
C GLY A 133 38.82 -21.32 -5.31
N GLY A 134 38.48 -21.78 -4.11
CA GLY A 134 37.84 -20.97 -3.07
C GLY A 134 36.31 -20.85 -3.16
N VAL A 135 35.65 -21.61 -4.04
CA VAL A 135 34.18 -21.59 -4.23
C VAL A 135 33.55 -22.79 -3.51
N LYS A 136 32.66 -22.53 -2.55
CA LYS A 136 32.04 -23.55 -1.68
C LYS A 136 30.52 -23.56 -1.79
N GLY A 137 29.90 -24.70 -1.49
CA GLY A 137 28.43 -24.83 -1.42
C GLY A 137 27.72 -24.52 -2.74
N LEU A 138 26.64 -23.75 -2.66
CA LEU A 138 25.77 -23.39 -3.80
C LEU A 138 26.43 -22.38 -4.76
N ASP A 139 27.49 -21.70 -4.34
CA ASP A 139 28.23 -20.77 -5.22
C ASP A 139 28.84 -21.49 -6.43
N ARG A 140 29.03 -22.81 -6.36
CA ARG A 140 29.51 -23.65 -7.47
C ARG A 140 28.57 -23.63 -8.69
N LEU A 141 27.29 -23.29 -8.50
CA LEU A 141 26.30 -23.20 -9.57
C LEU A 141 26.23 -21.78 -10.20
N SER A 142 26.96 -20.82 -9.63
CA SER A 142 26.91 -19.41 -10.01
C SER A 142 28.02 -19.02 -10.98
N PHE A 143 27.91 -17.80 -11.52
CA PHE A 143 28.92 -17.11 -12.33
C PHE A 143 30.33 -17.19 -11.73
N SER A 144 30.46 -17.21 -10.39
CA SER A 144 31.77 -17.19 -9.72
C SER A 144 32.62 -18.45 -9.94
N ASN A 145 31.99 -19.59 -10.28
CA ASN A 145 32.66 -20.88 -10.40
C ASN A 145 33.35 -21.13 -11.76
N VAL A 146 33.16 -20.28 -12.77
CA VAL A 146 33.82 -20.46 -14.07
C VAL A 146 35.35 -20.45 -13.89
N GLY A 147 36.01 -21.48 -14.44
CA GLY A 147 37.46 -21.72 -14.29
C GLY A 147 38.33 -20.60 -14.89
N ARG A 148 39.51 -20.37 -14.31
CA ARG A 148 40.44 -19.34 -14.81
C ARG A 148 40.99 -19.65 -16.20
N SER A 149 41.04 -20.92 -16.61
CA SER A 149 41.51 -21.36 -17.93
C SER A 149 40.42 -21.35 -19.02
N HIS A 150 39.15 -21.11 -18.65
CA HIS A 150 38.00 -21.15 -19.54
C HIS A 150 37.22 -19.83 -19.48
N THR A 151 37.94 -18.71 -19.62
CA THR A 151 37.38 -17.35 -19.61
C THR A 151 36.50 -17.06 -20.84
N ASP A 152 36.67 -17.81 -21.92
CA ASP A 152 35.85 -17.77 -23.12
C ASP A 152 34.36 -18.03 -22.85
N ARG A 153 34.03 -18.85 -21.83
CA ARG A 153 32.65 -19.20 -21.46
C ARG A 153 31.81 -18.01 -21.00
N TYR A 154 32.43 -16.91 -20.57
CA TYR A 154 31.72 -15.69 -20.20
C TYR A 154 31.00 -15.02 -21.37
N TRP A 155 31.32 -15.37 -22.63
CA TRP A 155 30.55 -14.95 -23.80
C TRP A 155 29.12 -15.48 -23.76
N VAL A 156 28.91 -16.70 -23.26
CA VAL A 156 27.56 -17.27 -23.13
C VAL A 156 26.75 -16.50 -22.08
N HIS A 157 27.37 -16.12 -20.96
CA HIS A 157 26.76 -15.27 -19.94
C HIS A 157 26.33 -13.91 -20.51
N LEU A 158 27.19 -13.29 -21.33
CA LEU A 158 26.89 -12.03 -22.01
C LEU A 158 25.69 -12.15 -22.97
N ILE A 159 25.70 -13.17 -23.84
CA ILE A 159 24.63 -13.39 -24.83
C ILE A 159 23.29 -13.62 -24.12
N ILE A 160 23.29 -14.44 -23.07
CA ILE A 160 22.09 -14.70 -22.27
C ILE A 160 21.62 -13.43 -21.57
N ALA A 161 22.52 -12.63 -20.99
CA ALA A 161 22.15 -11.36 -20.37
C ALA A 161 21.45 -10.41 -21.35
N ILE A 162 21.98 -10.27 -22.57
CA ILE A 162 21.35 -9.44 -23.62
C ILE A 162 19.97 -9.98 -23.98
N LEU A 163 19.82 -11.30 -24.11
CA LEU A 163 18.53 -11.94 -24.40
C LEU A 163 17.51 -11.71 -23.27
N VAL A 164 17.94 -11.82 -22.01
CA VAL A 164 17.10 -11.54 -20.84
C VAL A 164 16.62 -10.10 -20.86
N VAL A 165 17.53 -9.14 -21.04
CA VAL A 165 17.21 -7.72 -21.11
C VAL A 165 16.20 -7.45 -22.22
N ALA A 166 16.45 -7.94 -23.43
CA ALA A 166 15.56 -7.73 -24.57
C ALA A 166 14.17 -8.36 -24.35
N LEU A 167 14.11 -9.58 -23.84
CA LEU A 167 12.86 -10.29 -23.57
C LEU A 167 12.03 -9.59 -22.49
N VAL A 168 12.65 -9.27 -21.35
CA VAL A 168 11.95 -8.60 -20.24
C VAL A 168 11.47 -7.22 -20.66
N CYS A 169 12.32 -6.41 -21.31
CA CYS A 169 11.93 -5.09 -21.84
C CYS A 169 10.72 -5.17 -22.80
N ARG A 170 10.68 -6.17 -23.70
CA ARG A 170 9.55 -6.39 -24.60
C ARG A 170 8.27 -6.76 -23.86
N ILE A 171 8.36 -7.59 -22.81
CA ILE A 171 7.19 -7.95 -21.98
C ILE A 171 6.69 -6.72 -21.22
N LEU A 172 7.57 -5.96 -20.57
CA LEU A 172 7.19 -4.75 -19.82
C LEU A 172 6.55 -3.70 -20.72
N GLN A 173 7.04 -3.53 -21.95
CA GLN A 173 6.43 -2.64 -22.94
C GLN A 173 5.01 -3.09 -23.29
N ARG A 174 4.80 -4.37 -23.59
CA ARG A 174 3.46 -4.90 -23.94
C ARG A 174 2.46 -4.69 -22.81
N GLU A 175 2.86 -4.95 -21.58
CA GLU A 175 1.97 -4.78 -20.43
C GLU A 175 1.60 -3.32 -20.18
N LEU A 176 2.54 -2.39 -20.36
CA LEU A 176 2.26 -0.97 -20.20
C LEU A 176 1.37 -0.44 -21.34
N GLN A 177 1.49 -0.97 -22.56
CA GLN A 177 0.54 -0.71 -23.66
C GLN A 177 -0.87 -1.21 -23.32
N GLU A 178 -1.00 -2.44 -22.83
CA GLU A 178 -2.30 -3.01 -22.46
C GLU A 178 -2.95 -2.26 -21.29
N TYR A 179 -2.16 -1.82 -20.30
CA TYR A 179 -2.66 -0.93 -19.26
C TYR A 179 -3.28 0.34 -19.85
N THR A 180 -2.56 1.05 -20.73
CA THR A 180 -3.08 2.30 -21.32
C THR A 180 -4.31 2.07 -22.20
N ARG A 181 -4.39 0.94 -22.90
CA ARG A 181 -5.56 0.55 -23.69
C ARG A 181 -6.80 0.36 -22.81
N ILE A 182 -6.64 -0.35 -21.69
CA ILE A 182 -7.72 -0.60 -20.73
C ILE A 182 -8.11 0.71 -20.04
N GLU A 183 -7.13 1.44 -19.51
CA GLU A 183 -7.36 2.70 -18.79
C GLU A 183 -8.06 3.75 -19.65
N SER A 184 -7.62 3.95 -20.90
CA SER A 184 -8.27 4.89 -21.83
C SER A 184 -9.74 4.53 -22.10
N SER A 185 -10.05 3.24 -22.26
CA SER A 185 -11.42 2.75 -22.47
C SER A 185 -12.33 3.05 -21.26
N PHE A 186 -11.82 2.88 -20.04
CA PHE A 186 -12.57 3.20 -18.81
C PHE A 186 -12.60 4.70 -18.49
N SER A 187 -11.53 5.45 -18.80
CA SER A 187 -11.44 6.89 -18.52
C SER A 187 -12.45 7.71 -19.31
N VAL A 188 -12.80 7.31 -20.54
CA VAL A 188 -13.87 7.95 -21.34
C VAL A 188 -15.23 7.82 -20.64
N SER A 189 -15.42 6.75 -19.86
CA SER A 189 -16.71 6.44 -19.22
C SER A 189 -16.87 7.05 -17.81
N ARG A 190 -15.77 7.37 -17.10
CA ARG A 190 -15.85 7.65 -15.65
C ARG A 190 -16.44 9.01 -15.25
N THR A 191 -16.04 10.12 -15.87
CA THR A 191 -16.50 11.47 -15.43
C THR A 191 -16.37 12.52 -16.54
N SER A 192 -17.27 13.52 -16.55
CA SER A 192 -17.19 14.71 -17.41
C SER A 192 -16.64 15.96 -16.71
N SER A 193 -16.16 15.83 -15.46
CA SER A 193 -15.58 16.93 -14.68
C SER A 193 -14.05 16.99 -14.79
N LEU A 194 -13.51 18.20 -14.72
CA LEU A 194 -12.08 18.51 -14.77
C LEU A 194 -11.70 19.50 -13.67
N LEU A 195 -10.68 19.19 -12.87
CA LEU A 195 -10.18 20.10 -11.84
C LEU A 195 -9.03 20.93 -12.40
N ILE A 196 -9.20 22.25 -12.38
CA ILE A 196 -8.21 23.20 -12.89
C ILE A 196 -7.77 24.11 -11.75
N SER A 197 -6.48 24.41 -11.68
CA SER A 197 -5.90 25.36 -10.73
C SER A 197 -5.04 26.39 -11.46
N SER A 198 -5.04 27.64 -11.00
CA SER A 198 -4.15 28.71 -11.48
C SER A 198 -3.06 29.01 -10.47
N SER A 199 -1.89 29.40 -10.98
CA SER A 199 -0.75 29.83 -10.18
C SER A 199 -0.80 31.29 -9.75
N MET A 200 -1.40 32.17 -10.56
CA MET A 200 -1.08 33.61 -10.53
C MET A 200 -2.25 34.47 -10.05
N GLN A 201 -3.49 34.07 -10.30
CA GLN A 201 -4.69 34.87 -10.01
C GLN A 201 -5.92 34.00 -9.74
N HIS A 202 -6.89 34.60 -9.05
CA HIS A 202 -8.20 34.03 -8.82
C HIS A 202 -8.88 33.65 -10.16
N LEU A 203 -9.39 32.43 -10.25
CA LEU A 203 -9.97 31.88 -11.47
C LEU A 203 -11.40 32.42 -11.66
N SER A 204 -11.55 33.52 -12.41
CA SER A 204 -12.87 34.02 -12.77
C SER A 204 -13.62 32.98 -13.62
N SER A 205 -14.84 32.63 -13.22
CA SER A 205 -15.71 31.71 -13.96
C SER A 205 -15.92 32.15 -15.41
N LYS A 206 -16.00 33.47 -15.65
CA LYS A 206 -16.13 34.06 -16.99
C LYS A 206 -14.89 33.78 -17.87
N ALA A 207 -13.68 33.83 -17.30
CA ALA A 207 -12.44 33.56 -18.04
C ALA A 207 -12.34 32.08 -18.47
N ILE A 208 -12.72 31.17 -17.56
CA ILE A 208 -12.78 29.73 -17.84
C ILE A 208 -13.80 29.43 -18.94
N GLN A 209 -14.99 30.02 -18.84
CA GLN A 209 -16.03 29.84 -19.85
C GLN A 209 -15.58 30.33 -21.22
N ARG A 210 -14.95 31.52 -21.32
CA ARG A 210 -14.38 32.04 -22.57
C ARG A 210 -13.34 31.10 -23.17
N HIS A 211 -12.49 30.51 -22.34
CA HIS A 211 -11.44 29.60 -22.81
C HIS A 211 -12.00 28.29 -23.37
N PHE A 212 -12.97 27.68 -22.67
CA PHE A 212 -13.56 26.41 -23.10
C PHE A 212 -14.75 26.56 -24.05
N HIS A 213 -15.19 27.78 -24.36
CA HIS A 213 -16.29 28.04 -25.28
C HIS A 213 -16.07 27.39 -26.67
N LYS A 214 -14.82 27.33 -27.14
CA LYS A 214 -14.46 26.73 -28.44
C LYS A 214 -14.25 25.21 -28.39
N THR A 215 -14.28 24.57 -27.21
CA THR A 215 -14.07 23.12 -27.12
C THR A 215 -15.31 22.34 -27.53
N ALA A 216 -15.12 21.29 -28.34
CA ALA A 216 -16.21 20.45 -28.82
C ALA A 216 -16.99 19.85 -27.64
N GLY A 217 -18.31 20.08 -27.60
CA GLY A 217 -19.23 19.61 -26.55
C GLY A 217 -19.56 20.64 -25.46
N GLY A 218 -18.83 21.76 -25.34
CA GLY A 218 -19.18 22.87 -24.45
C GLY A 218 -19.13 22.57 -22.94
N VAL A 219 -19.09 23.64 -22.15
CA VAL A 219 -19.12 23.59 -20.67
C VAL A 219 -20.57 23.64 -20.19
N ARG A 220 -20.95 22.71 -19.30
CA ARG A 220 -22.27 22.66 -18.65
C ARG A 220 -22.38 23.70 -17.54
N PHE A 221 -21.45 23.66 -16.58
CA PHE A 221 -21.33 24.63 -15.49
C PHE A 221 -19.92 24.60 -14.89
N ILE A 222 -19.57 25.63 -14.13
CA ILE A 222 -18.28 25.79 -13.47
C ILE A 222 -18.53 26.00 -11.98
N THR A 223 -17.88 25.18 -11.15
CA THR A 223 -17.93 25.28 -9.70
C THR A 223 -16.62 25.85 -9.20
N ALA A 224 -16.61 27.11 -8.75
CA ALA A 224 -15.44 27.71 -8.12
C ALA A 224 -15.26 27.13 -6.71
N ASN A 225 -14.06 26.64 -6.40
CA ASN A 225 -13.78 26.05 -5.10
C ASN A 225 -13.49 27.15 -4.07
N ARG A 226 -13.90 26.93 -2.82
CA ARG A 226 -13.70 27.86 -1.71
C ARG A 226 -12.94 27.19 -0.58
N ASP A 227 -12.34 27.97 0.31
CA ASP A 227 -11.63 27.41 1.44
C ASP A 227 -12.59 27.04 2.57
N TYR A 228 -13.01 25.78 2.60
CA TYR A 228 -13.80 25.19 3.67
C TYR A 228 -12.93 24.65 4.82
N SER A 229 -11.70 25.14 5.02
CA SER A 229 -10.80 24.67 6.09
C SER A 229 -11.41 24.75 7.48
N THR A 230 -12.08 25.86 7.79
CA THR A 230 -12.78 26.11 9.06
C THR A 230 -14.01 25.22 9.21
N LEU A 231 -14.85 25.10 8.17
CA LEU A 231 -15.99 24.18 8.15
C LEU A 231 -15.56 22.72 8.32
N ARG A 232 -14.50 22.29 7.63
CA ARG A 232 -13.90 20.95 7.79
C ARG A 232 -13.38 20.72 9.21
N ALA A 233 -12.83 21.75 9.86
CA ALA A 233 -12.41 21.65 11.26
C ALA A 233 -13.62 21.48 12.20
N LYS A 234 -14.71 22.22 11.97
CA LYS A 234 -15.98 22.04 12.70
C LYS A 234 -16.56 20.63 12.51
N VAL A 235 -16.63 20.13 11.27
CA VAL A 235 -17.10 18.76 10.96
C VAL A 235 -16.24 17.71 11.66
N ARG A 236 -14.90 17.82 11.60
CA ARG A 236 -14.00 16.89 12.32
C ARG A 236 -14.18 16.95 13.84
N ARG A 237 -14.39 18.14 14.40
CA ARG A 237 -14.68 18.32 15.83
C ARG A 237 -16.00 17.65 16.21
N ARG A 238 -17.04 17.83 15.40
CA ARG A 238 -18.34 17.15 15.55
C ARG A 238 -18.18 15.64 15.54
N ASP A 239 -17.47 15.07 14.56
CA ASP A 239 -17.31 13.61 14.45
C ASP A 239 -16.51 13.03 15.64
N ALA A 240 -15.53 13.78 16.16
CA ALA A 240 -14.82 13.43 17.38
C ALA A 240 -15.73 13.50 18.63
N LEU A 241 -16.64 14.49 18.71
CA LEU A 241 -17.63 14.58 19.78
C LEU A 241 -18.60 13.39 19.76
N ILE A 242 -19.08 12.99 18.58
CA ILE A 242 -19.96 11.82 18.45
C ILE A 242 -19.26 10.56 18.94
N THR A 243 -18.02 10.35 18.54
CA THR A 243 -17.25 9.18 18.98
C THR A 243 -17.13 9.15 20.50
N LYS A 244 -16.87 10.30 21.13
CA LYS A 244 -16.82 10.41 22.60
C LYS A 244 -18.18 10.19 23.27
N LEU A 245 -19.25 10.71 22.66
CA LEU A 245 -20.62 10.54 23.14
C LEU A 245 -21.05 9.07 23.07
N GLU A 246 -20.86 8.40 21.94
CA GLU A 246 -21.18 6.98 21.77
C GLU A 246 -20.39 6.09 22.74
N ILE A 247 -19.13 6.41 23.01
CA ILE A 247 -18.34 5.71 24.05
C ILE A 247 -18.99 5.91 25.42
N ALA A 248 -19.38 7.14 25.77
CA ALA A 248 -19.97 7.45 27.07
C ALA A 248 -21.33 6.74 27.26
N GLU A 249 -22.21 6.80 26.27
CA GLU A 249 -23.52 6.13 26.28
C GLU A 249 -23.36 4.60 26.35
N THR A 250 -22.50 4.04 25.50
CA THR A 250 -22.25 2.58 25.49
C THR A 250 -21.69 2.11 26.82
N THR A 251 -20.79 2.89 27.44
CA THR A 251 -20.25 2.59 28.77
C THR A 251 -21.33 2.64 29.85
N LEU A 252 -22.27 3.59 29.77
CA LEU A 252 -23.40 3.69 30.69
C LEU A 252 -24.29 2.44 30.62
N ILE A 253 -24.68 2.06 29.40
CA ILE A 253 -25.53 0.89 29.15
C ILE A 253 -24.83 -0.40 29.63
N MET A 254 -23.54 -0.58 29.29
CA MET A 254 -22.77 -1.74 29.73
C MET A 254 -22.67 -1.84 31.25
N LYS A 255 -22.46 -0.71 31.95
CA LYS A 255 -22.42 -0.68 33.42
C LYS A 255 -23.76 -1.02 34.05
N ALA A 256 -24.86 -0.53 33.49
CA ALA A 256 -26.21 -0.83 34.00
C ALA A 256 -26.54 -2.33 33.85
N ASN A 257 -26.27 -2.91 32.67
CA ASN A 257 -26.43 -4.35 32.43
C ASN A 257 -25.54 -5.19 33.37
N TYR A 258 -24.34 -4.71 33.68
CA TYR A 258 -23.45 -5.38 34.63
C TYR A 258 -24.00 -5.34 36.07
N ASN A 259 -24.53 -4.20 36.52
CA ASN A 259 -25.14 -4.08 37.84
C ASN A 259 -26.42 -4.92 38.00
N GLN A 260 -27.24 -5.02 36.94
CA GLN A 260 -28.39 -5.93 36.94
C GLN A 260 -27.95 -7.39 37.14
N LYS A 261 -26.88 -7.85 36.46
CA LYS A 261 -26.35 -9.21 36.65
C LYS A 261 -25.83 -9.47 38.05
N LEU A 262 -25.38 -8.43 38.74
CA LEU A 262 -24.99 -8.48 40.15
C LEU A 262 -26.20 -8.42 41.12
N GLY A 263 -27.43 -8.36 40.61
CA GLY A 263 -28.65 -8.22 41.43
C GLY A 263 -28.77 -6.84 42.11
N ARG A 264 -28.05 -5.83 41.63
CA ARG A 264 -28.04 -4.48 42.21
C ARG A 264 -29.12 -3.61 41.55
N THR A 265 -30.36 -3.79 42.00
CA THR A 265 -31.50 -2.97 41.61
C THR A 265 -31.94 -2.09 42.77
N LYS A 266 -32.17 -0.80 42.51
CA LYS A 266 -32.77 0.10 43.50
C LYS A 266 -34.30 0.01 43.42
N ASP A 267 -34.96 0.09 44.58
CA ASP A 267 -36.42 0.20 44.64
C ASP A 267 -36.89 1.56 44.13
N ASP A 268 -37.79 1.53 43.16
CA ASP A 268 -38.44 2.71 42.57
C ASP A 268 -39.44 3.32 43.57
N ARG A 269 -38.96 4.16 44.50
CA ARG A 269 -39.82 4.87 45.48
C ARG A 269 -40.36 6.22 44.98
N TYR A 270 -40.22 6.55 43.69
CA TYR A 270 -40.62 7.85 43.14
C TYR A 270 -41.53 7.70 41.91
N SER A 271 -42.65 8.45 41.90
CA SER A 271 -43.70 8.42 40.86
C SER A 271 -43.47 9.38 39.67
N HIS A 272 -42.25 9.88 39.47
CA HIS A 272 -41.92 10.78 38.35
C HIS A 272 -41.16 10.03 37.24
N PRO A 273 -41.24 10.47 35.97
CA PRO A 273 -40.49 9.87 34.87
C PRO A 273 -38.99 10.19 35.02
N ILE A 274 -38.29 9.35 35.78
CA ILE A 274 -36.84 9.37 35.94
C ILE A 274 -36.22 8.48 34.84
N PRO A 275 -35.05 8.83 34.28
CA PRO A 275 -34.38 7.98 33.31
C PRO A 275 -34.14 6.55 33.84
N LEU A 276 -34.40 5.55 33.02
CA LEU A 276 -34.44 4.13 33.39
C LEU A 276 -33.11 3.62 33.97
N TRP A 277 -31.99 4.16 33.50
CA TRP A 277 -30.66 3.78 34.00
C TRP A 277 -30.46 4.08 35.49
N THR A 278 -31.21 5.02 36.07
CA THR A 278 -31.10 5.43 37.49
C THR A 278 -31.46 4.30 38.46
N LYS A 279 -32.26 3.33 37.99
CA LYS A 279 -32.61 2.10 38.71
C LYS A 279 -31.40 1.22 39.01
N TYR A 280 -30.39 1.26 38.14
CA TYR A 280 -29.21 0.39 38.19
C TYR A 280 -27.94 1.13 38.60
N LEU A 281 -27.89 2.46 38.43
CA LEU A 281 -26.68 3.27 38.60
C LEU A 281 -26.95 4.52 39.44
N ASP A 282 -25.97 4.96 40.22
CA ASP A 282 -25.99 6.28 40.86
C ASP A 282 -25.50 7.36 39.87
N GLN A 283 -25.85 8.62 40.13
CA GLN A 283 -25.33 9.77 39.36
C GLN A 283 -23.78 9.80 39.29
N LYS A 284 -23.11 9.31 40.34
CA LYS A 284 -21.64 9.20 40.43
C LYS A 284 -21.04 8.19 39.45
N ASP A 285 -21.82 7.19 39.03
CA ASP A 285 -21.37 6.11 38.13
C ASP A 285 -21.41 6.54 36.66
N ARG A 286 -22.13 7.63 36.37
CA ARG A 286 -22.21 8.25 35.05
C ARG A 286 -20.81 8.73 34.62
N PRO A 287 -20.41 8.48 33.36
CA PRO A 287 -19.14 8.96 32.86
C PRO A 287 -19.02 10.47 33.03
N SER A 288 -17.90 10.91 33.61
CA SER A 288 -17.60 12.32 33.85
C SER A 288 -16.25 12.65 33.23
N ILE A 289 -16.16 13.86 32.69
CA ILE A 289 -14.93 14.42 32.12
C ILE A 289 -14.53 15.67 32.91
N ARG A 290 -13.25 16.03 32.85
CA ARG A 290 -12.81 17.35 33.30
C ARG A 290 -12.66 18.25 32.09
N LEU A 291 -13.17 19.47 32.20
CA LEU A 291 -13.01 20.49 31.17
C LEU A 291 -11.62 21.11 31.28
N SER A 292 -11.02 21.42 30.13
CA SER A 292 -9.81 22.22 30.13
C SER A 292 -10.13 23.64 30.56
N ILE A 293 -9.29 24.21 31.42
CA ILE A 293 -9.36 25.63 31.81
C ILE A 293 -9.05 26.52 30.61
N VAL A 294 -8.23 26.01 29.68
CA VAL A 294 -7.73 26.77 28.54
C VAL A 294 -8.09 26.04 27.25
N PRO A 295 -8.82 26.67 26.30
CA PRO A 295 -9.38 25.99 25.13
C PRO A 295 -8.36 25.26 24.23
N TRP A 296 -7.10 25.71 24.18
CA TRP A 296 -6.05 25.10 23.37
C TRP A 296 -5.27 23.99 24.08
N LEU A 297 -5.41 23.85 25.41
CA LEU A 297 -4.70 22.84 26.19
C LEU A 297 -5.59 21.59 26.35
N PRO A 298 -5.06 20.36 26.20
CA PRO A 298 -5.81 19.16 26.56
C PRO A 298 -6.18 19.18 28.06
N PRO A 299 -7.32 18.56 28.44
CA PRO A 299 -7.71 18.50 29.84
C PRO A 299 -6.65 17.74 30.63
N LEU A 300 -5.98 18.45 31.54
CA LEU A 300 -4.95 17.86 32.38
C LEU A 300 -5.59 16.90 33.39
N PRO A 301 -4.95 15.75 33.66
CA PRO A 301 -5.40 14.90 34.76
C PRO A 301 -5.30 15.75 36.04
N PHE A 302 -6.38 15.82 36.82
CA PHE A 302 -6.52 16.55 38.10
C PHE A 302 -6.86 18.06 38.06
N ILE A 303 -6.73 18.76 36.92
CA ILE A 303 -7.02 20.20 36.84
C ILE A 303 -8.28 20.44 35.99
N GLY A 304 -9.21 21.26 36.49
CA GLY A 304 -10.45 21.63 35.80
C GLY A 304 -11.73 21.05 36.42
N VAL A 305 -12.87 21.67 36.08
CA VAL A 305 -14.20 21.33 36.62
C VAL A 305 -14.66 19.97 36.09
N ARG A 306 -15.15 19.11 36.98
CA ARG A 306 -15.70 17.80 36.63
C ARG A 306 -17.16 17.97 36.21
N VAL A 307 -17.46 17.63 34.97
CA VAL A 307 -18.81 17.71 34.40
C VAL A 307 -19.27 16.34 33.92
N ASP A 308 -20.58 16.18 33.86
CA ASP A 308 -21.23 15.04 33.25
C ASP A 308 -20.89 14.98 31.76
N ALA A 309 -20.25 13.88 31.33
CA ALA A 309 -19.75 13.73 29.98
C ALA A 309 -20.89 13.69 28.96
N ILE A 310 -21.97 12.96 29.25
CA ILE A 310 -23.08 12.76 28.31
C ILE A 310 -23.81 14.08 28.09
N ARG A 311 -24.17 14.77 29.18
CA ARG A 311 -24.83 16.07 29.08
C ARG A 311 -23.98 17.07 28.33
N HIS A 312 -22.69 17.17 28.66
CA HIS A 312 -21.77 18.10 27.99
C HIS A 312 -21.63 17.80 26.49
N PHE A 313 -21.40 16.53 26.12
CA PHE A 313 -21.24 16.16 24.71
C PHE A 313 -22.54 16.33 23.91
N ARG A 314 -23.72 16.11 24.50
CA ARG A 314 -25.02 16.39 23.85
C ARG A 314 -25.17 17.87 23.53
N THR A 315 -24.90 18.75 24.51
CA THR A 315 -24.99 20.21 24.32
C THR A 315 -23.99 20.71 23.27
N GLU A 316 -22.72 20.27 23.36
CA GLU A 316 -21.69 20.65 22.38
C GLU A 316 -21.97 20.10 20.98
N PHE A 317 -22.53 18.90 20.86
CA PHE A 317 -22.91 18.32 19.57
C PHE A 317 -24.07 19.07 18.93
N ALA A 318 -25.12 19.40 19.69
CA ALA A 318 -26.25 20.19 19.20
C ALA A 318 -25.80 21.58 18.71
N ARG A 319 -24.96 22.26 19.50
CA ARG A 319 -24.34 23.53 19.11
C ARG A 319 -23.50 23.39 17.84
N SER A 320 -22.64 22.38 17.77
CA SER A 320 -21.77 22.16 16.61
C SER A 320 -22.56 21.86 15.34
N ASN A 321 -23.70 21.16 15.44
CA ASN A 321 -24.57 20.91 14.28
C ASN A 321 -25.20 22.19 13.76
N ALA A 322 -25.74 23.03 14.66
CA ALA A 322 -26.32 24.31 14.26
C ALA A 322 -25.28 25.24 13.60
N GLU A 323 -24.06 25.29 14.14
CA GLU A 323 -22.97 26.07 13.53
C GLU A 323 -22.53 25.53 12.16
N ILE A 324 -22.56 24.22 11.94
CA ILE A 324 -22.22 23.59 10.66
C ILE A 324 -23.31 23.85 9.63
N GLU A 325 -24.58 23.73 10.01
CA GLU A 325 -25.72 23.96 9.12
C GLU A 325 -25.78 25.42 8.66
N TRP A 326 -25.59 26.36 9.59
CA TRP A 326 -25.48 27.78 9.26
C TRP A 326 -24.36 28.05 8.23
N ASP A 327 -23.19 27.45 8.44
CA ASP A 327 -22.05 27.57 7.50
C ASP A 327 -22.35 26.91 6.14
N GLN A 328 -23.07 25.78 6.13
CA GLN A 328 -23.48 25.07 4.90
C GLN A 328 -24.51 25.85 4.08
N GLU A 329 -25.42 26.58 4.73
CA GLU A 329 -26.40 27.46 4.10
C GLU A 329 -25.77 28.74 3.52
N HIS A 330 -24.64 29.18 4.09
CA HIS A 330 -23.94 30.40 3.68
C HIS A 330 -22.55 30.12 3.05
N PRO A 331 -22.43 29.28 2.01
CA PRO A 331 -21.14 28.88 1.44
C PRO A 331 -20.39 30.03 0.79
N TYR A 332 -21.07 31.13 0.44
CA TYR A 332 -20.48 32.32 -0.18
C TYR A 332 -19.63 33.16 0.79
N THR A 333 -19.77 32.96 2.09
CA THR A 333 -18.98 33.63 3.13
C THR A 333 -17.51 33.20 3.14
N PHE A 334 -17.24 31.96 2.71
CA PHE A 334 -15.88 31.42 2.65
C PHE A 334 -15.08 32.02 1.48
N PRO A 335 -13.78 32.32 1.69
CA PRO A 335 -12.96 32.94 0.66
C PRO A 335 -12.78 32.00 -0.54
N PRO A 336 -12.80 32.52 -1.77
CA PRO A 336 -12.58 31.72 -2.95
C PRO A 336 -11.11 31.27 -3.07
N THR A 337 -10.89 30.10 -3.68
CA THR A 337 -9.55 29.56 -3.94
C THR A 337 -9.16 29.72 -5.42
N ASN A 338 -7.90 29.42 -5.74
CA ASN A 338 -7.38 29.46 -7.11
C ASN A 338 -7.70 28.19 -7.93
N SER A 339 -8.73 27.45 -7.54
CA SER A 339 -9.11 26.17 -8.15
C SER A 339 -10.61 26.13 -8.48
N SER A 340 -10.96 25.47 -9.59
CA SER A 340 -12.35 25.31 -10.03
C SER A 340 -12.57 23.98 -10.72
N PHE A 341 -13.75 23.40 -10.52
CA PHE A 341 -14.23 22.26 -11.31
C PHE A 341 -14.97 22.75 -12.55
N VAL A 342 -14.57 22.24 -13.71
CA VAL A 342 -15.23 22.48 -14.99
C VAL A 342 -15.98 21.22 -15.38
N HIS A 343 -17.31 21.32 -15.51
CA HIS A 343 -18.16 20.22 -15.92
C HIS A 343 -18.49 20.37 -17.39
N PHE A 344 -18.16 19.38 -18.21
CA PHE A 344 -18.48 19.36 -19.64
C PHE A 344 -19.80 18.66 -19.91
N ASN A 345 -20.50 19.03 -20.99
CA ASN A 345 -21.73 18.33 -21.39
C ASN A 345 -21.44 16.92 -21.89
N GLN A 346 -20.29 16.72 -22.55
CA GLN A 346 -19.85 15.43 -23.06
C GLN A 346 -18.56 14.96 -22.37
N ARG A 347 -18.44 13.64 -22.16
CA ARG A 347 -17.25 13.05 -21.51
C ARG A 347 -15.98 13.21 -22.35
N ILE A 348 -16.09 13.19 -23.68
CA ILE A 348 -14.95 13.35 -24.61
C ILE A 348 -14.35 14.75 -24.50
N SER A 349 -15.17 15.78 -24.26
CA SER A 349 -14.72 17.17 -24.11
C SER A 349 -13.68 17.33 -23.00
N LYS A 350 -13.82 16.58 -21.90
CA LYS A 350 -12.84 16.57 -20.80
C LYS A 350 -11.45 16.14 -21.27
N GLN A 351 -11.37 15.08 -22.08
CA GLN A 351 -10.10 14.57 -22.60
C GLN A 351 -9.49 15.54 -23.62
N LEU A 352 -10.31 16.11 -24.51
CA LEU A 352 -9.87 17.13 -25.45
C LEU A 352 -9.35 18.38 -24.73
N ALA A 353 -10.07 18.86 -23.71
CA ALA A 353 -9.65 19.96 -22.85
C ALA A 353 -8.34 19.65 -22.13
N THR A 354 -8.17 18.43 -21.62
CA THR A 354 -6.93 17.97 -20.98
C THR A 354 -5.74 18.04 -21.95
N ILE A 355 -5.91 17.55 -23.18
CA ILE A 355 -4.87 17.57 -24.20
C ILE A 355 -4.54 19.01 -24.60
N ALA A 356 -5.57 19.84 -24.85
CA ALA A 356 -5.40 21.24 -25.22
C ALA A 356 -4.64 22.04 -24.14
N LEU A 357 -4.95 21.79 -22.86
CA LEU A 357 -4.23 22.41 -21.75
C LEU A 357 -2.78 21.93 -21.64
N LYS A 358 -2.54 20.63 -21.83
CA LYS A 358 -1.18 20.04 -21.78
C LYS A 358 -0.29 20.49 -22.93
N ALA A 359 -0.86 20.68 -24.13
CA ALA A 359 -0.11 21.10 -25.31
C ALA A 359 0.38 22.57 -25.23
N ARG A 360 -0.13 23.36 -24.28
CA ARG A 360 0.20 24.78 -24.15
C ARG A 360 1.40 24.98 -23.23
N ILE A 361 2.43 25.68 -23.72
CA ILE A 361 3.63 26.05 -22.96
C ILE A 361 3.80 27.59 -23.03
N PRO A 362 3.91 28.31 -21.90
CA PRO A 362 3.74 27.84 -20.53
C PRO A 362 2.25 27.58 -20.19
N PRO A 363 1.93 26.58 -19.35
CA PRO A 363 0.56 26.33 -18.94
C PRO A 363 0.10 27.47 -18.00
N SER A 364 -0.82 28.32 -18.47
CA SER A 364 -1.46 29.32 -17.61
C SER A 364 -2.28 28.67 -16.49
N TRP A 365 -2.77 27.45 -16.73
CA TRP A 365 -3.54 26.65 -15.79
C TRP A 365 -2.94 25.26 -15.63
N THR A 366 -2.80 24.81 -14.39
CA THR A 366 -2.37 23.46 -14.05
C THR A 366 -3.58 22.53 -13.96
N LEU A 367 -3.50 21.40 -14.65
CA LEU A 367 -4.50 20.35 -14.56
C LEU A 367 -4.22 19.47 -13.33
N LYS A 368 -5.24 19.24 -12.50
CA LYS A 368 -5.19 18.30 -11.38
C LYS A 368 -5.96 17.03 -11.75
N HIS A 369 -5.28 15.88 -11.73
CA HIS A 369 -5.84 14.56 -12.06
C HIS A 369 -6.52 13.95 -10.82
N GLY A 370 -7.47 13.01 -10.97
CA GLY A 370 -8.24 12.43 -9.84
C GLY A 370 -9.64 13.03 -9.69
N THR A 371 -10.50 12.75 -10.67
CA THR A 371 -11.74 13.52 -10.92
C THR A 371 -12.98 12.99 -10.19
N THR A 372 -12.83 12.07 -9.24
CA THR A 372 -13.95 11.65 -8.38
C THR A 372 -13.93 12.42 -7.06
N PRO A 373 -15.10 12.84 -6.54
CA PRO A 373 -15.19 13.52 -5.24
C PRO A 373 -14.62 12.70 -4.07
N SER A 374 -14.66 11.36 -4.17
CA SER A 374 -14.15 10.43 -3.17
C SER A 374 -12.63 10.28 -3.18
N ASP A 375 -11.98 10.46 -4.34
CA ASP A 375 -10.51 10.44 -4.45
C ASP A 375 -9.88 11.78 -4.07
N THR A 376 -10.63 12.88 -4.22
CA THR A 376 -10.12 14.23 -3.99
C THR A 376 -9.89 14.51 -2.49
N ILE A 377 -8.67 14.90 -2.11
CA ILE A 377 -8.33 15.39 -0.77
C ILE A 377 -8.57 16.90 -0.73
N TRP A 378 -9.78 17.30 -0.33
CA TRP A 378 -10.25 18.69 -0.33
C TRP A 378 -9.36 19.66 0.45
N ALA A 379 -8.69 19.20 1.51
CA ALA A 379 -7.74 19.99 2.28
C ALA A 379 -6.51 20.44 1.47
N HIS A 380 -6.17 19.73 0.40
CA HIS A 380 -4.96 19.96 -0.40
C HIS A 380 -5.26 20.62 -1.75
N VAL A 381 -6.53 20.73 -2.15
CA VAL A 381 -6.93 21.29 -3.45
C VAL A 381 -6.50 22.76 -3.59
N SER A 382 -6.50 23.53 -2.50
CA SER A 382 -6.14 24.95 -2.46
C SER A 382 -4.64 25.23 -2.46
N ILE A 383 -3.79 24.21 -2.29
CA ILE A 383 -2.33 24.37 -2.26
C ILE A 383 -1.83 24.80 -3.64
N SER A 384 -0.98 25.84 -3.65
CA SER A 384 -0.31 26.32 -4.86
C SER A 384 0.84 25.40 -5.26
N TRP A 385 1.16 25.35 -6.55
CA TRP A 385 2.16 24.41 -7.06
C TRP A 385 3.58 24.66 -6.50
N TRP A 386 3.97 25.93 -6.24
CA TRP A 386 5.26 26.25 -5.63
C TRP A 386 5.35 25.74 -4.18
N GLN A 387 4.29 25.94 -3.40
CA GLN A 387 4.21 25.40 -2.04
C GLN A 387 4.25 23.87 -2.05
N GLN A 388 3.56 23.24 -3.00
CA GLN A 388 3.61 21.80 -3.20
C GLN A 388 5.04 21.35 -3.57
N CYS A 389 5.71 22.05 -4.48
CA CYS A 389 7.09 21.73 -4.87
C CYS A 389 8.06 21.78 -3.68
N ILE A 390 8.00 22.83 -2.86
CA ILE A 390 8.83 22.96 -1.64
C ILE A 390 8.51 21.82 -0.65
N ARG A 391 7.22 21.55 -0.40
CA ARG A 391 6.81 20.47 0.51
C ARG A 391 7.27 19.10 0.02
N THR A 392 7.13 18.81 -1.28
CA THR A 392 7.62 17.59 -1.90
C THR A 392 9.14 17.49 -1.79
N ALA A 393 9.90 18.58 -2.01
CA ALA A 393 11.35 18.59 -1.83
C ALA A 393 11.76 18.29 -0.38
N ILE A 394 11.09 18.90 0.61
CA ILE A 394 11.33 18.62 2.04
C ILE A 394 11.04 17.14 2.35
N VAL A 395 9.89 16.62 1.89
CA VAL A 395 9.52 15.22 2.13
C VAL A 395 10.51 14.27 1.47
N TYR A 396 10.98 14.56 0.25
CA TYR A 396 12.00 13.78 -0.41
C TYR A 396 13.29 13.70 0.43
N ILE A 397 13.77 14.84 0.95
CA ILE A 397 14.94 14.90 1.84
C ILE A 397 14.71 14.05 3.11
N LEU A 398 13.55 14.22 3.77
CA LEU A 398 13.22 13.48 4.99
C LEU A 398 13.14 11.97 4.74
N VAL A 399 12.55 11.55 3.62
CA VAL A 399 12.48 10.14 3.22
C VAL A 399 13.87 9.60 2.90
N THR A 400 14.72 10.34 2.20
CA THR A 400 16.11 9.93 1.94
C THR A 400 16.89 9.75 3.24
N VAL A 401 16.76 10.69 4.19
CA VAL A 401 17.38 10.58 5.52
C VAL A 401 16.84 9.37 6.27
N LEU A 402 15.53 9.12 6.22
CA LEU A 402 14.91 7.94 6.82
C LEU A 402 15.49 6.65 6.21
N ILE A 403 15.60 6.57 4.88
CA ILE A 403 16.09 5.37 4.20
C ILE A 403 17.56 5.12 4.50
N LEU A 404 18.42 6.13 4.36
CA LEU A 404 19.87 5.95 4.59
C LEU A 404 20.20 5.77 6.07
N GLY A 405 19.47 6.45 6.96
CA GLY A 405 19.65 6.38 8.40
C GLY A 405 19.05 5.16 9.08
N PHE A 406 18.21 4.37 8.41
CA PHE A 406 17.50 3.25 9.03
C PHE A 406 18.41 2.10 9.51
N ALA A 407 19.59 1.94 8.93
CA ALA A 407 20.56 0.94 9.40
C ALA A 407 21.03 1.22 10.84
N VAL A 408 21.09 2.48 11.27
CA VAL A 408 21.56 2.88 12.61
C VAL A 408 20.69 2.30 13.73
N PRO A 409 19.36 2.48 13.76
CA PRO A 409 18.54 1.87 14.81
C PRO A 409 18.49 0.33 14.70
N VAL A 410 18.58 -0.24 13.51
CA VAL A 410 18.61 -1.71 13.33
C VAL A 410 19.89 -2.31 13.89
N THR A 411 21.04 -1.69 13.65
CA THR A 411 22.33 -2.13 14.23
C THR A 411 22.37 -1.93 15.74
N ALA A 412 21.80 -0.83 16.25
CA ALA A 412 21.65 -0.62 17.69
C ALA A 412 20.82 -1.74 18.35
N ILE A 413 19.68 -2.14 17.75
CA ILE A 413 18.88 -3.28 18.21
C ILE A 413 19.66 -4.60 18.01
N GLY A 414 20.40 -4.73 16.91
CA GLY A 414 21.25 -5.88 16.61
C GLY A 414 22.30 -6.15 17.69
N SER A 415 22.86 -5.11 18.30
CA SER A 415 23.80 -5.23 19.42
C SER A 415 23.23 -5.95 20.65
N LEU A 416 21.89 -5.93 20.85
CA LEU A 416 21.22 -6.68 21.92
C LEU A 416 21.41 -8.20 21.79
N SER A 417 21.65 -8.69 20.57
CA SER A 417 21.99 -10.10 20.36
C SER A 417 23.31 -10.50 21.04
N GLN A 418 24.18 -9.54 21.36
CA GLN A 418 25.45 -9.70 22.06
C GLN A 418 25.40 -9.19 23.51
N ILE A 419 24.27 -9.37 24.21
CA ILE A 419 24.09 -8.80 25.56
C ILE A 419 25.16 -9.18 26.59
N LYS A 420 25.79 -10.37 26.48
CA LYS A 420 26.91 -10.78 27.33
C LYS A 420 28.15 -9.88 27.18
N TYR A 421 28.45 -9.44 25.96
CA TYR A 421 29.54 -8.50 25.70
C TYR A 421 29.19 -7.10 26.24
N LEU A 422 27.94 -6.66 26.00
CA LEU A 422 27.44 -5.38 26.51
C LEU A 422 27.43 -5.32 28.05
N ALA A 423 27.09 -6.41 28.74
CA ALA A 423 27.11 -6.50 30.19
C ALA A 423 28.52 -6.43 30.79
N ASN A 424 29.53 -6.84 30.02
CA ASN A 424 30.94 -6.70 30.42
C ASN A 424 31.48 -5.29 30.11
N ALA A 425 31.02 -4.65 29.04
CA ALA A 425 31.44 -3.31 28.65
C ALA A 425 30.78 -2.19 29.48
N VAL A 426 29.53 -2.40 29.93
CA VAL A 426 28.72 -1.37 30.58
C VAL A 426 28.38 -1.80 32.00
N SER A 427 28.92 -1.09 32.99
CA SER A 427 28.86 -1.47 34.40
C SER A 427 27.44 -1.61 34.96
N TRP A 428 26.47 -0.81 34.48
CA TRP A 428 25.07 -0.89 34.90
C TRP A 428 24.28 -2.04 34.25
N LEU A 429 24.81 -2.74 33.24
CA LEU A 429 24.18 -3.92 32.63
C LEU A 429 24.64 -5.24 33.28
N ARG A 430 25.55 -5.22 34.27
CA ARG A 430 26.05 -6.44 34.93
C ARG A 430 24.94 -7.30 35.55
N TRP A 431 23.83 -6.70 36.00
CA TRP A 431 22.67 -7.44 36.52
C TRP A 431 22.03 -8.36 35.46
N VAL A 432 22.20 -8.08 34.17
CA VAL A 432 21.71 -8.96 33.10
C VAL A 432 22.46 -10.30 33.12
N GLY A 433 23.73 -10.29 33.55
CA GLY A 433 24.55 -11.49 33.71
C GLY A 433 24.07 -12.43 34.82
N THR A 434 23.20 -11.98 35.73
CA THR A 434 22.64 -12.83 36.80
C THR A 434 21.33 -13.51 36.38
N LEU A 435 20.85 -13.29 35.16
CA LEU A 435 19.63 -13.93 34.64
C LEU A 435 19.89 -15.40 34.25
N PRO A 436 18.88 -16.28 34.34
CA PRO A 436 19.02 -17.67 33.95
C PRO A 436 19.34 -17.83 32.46
N ASN A 437 20.12 -18.86 32.11
CA ASN A 437 20.64 -19.10 30.76
C ASN A 437 19.56 -19.18 29.68
N TRP A 438 18.39 -19.74 29.99
CA TRP A 438 17.27 -19.82 29.03
C TRP A 438 16.70 -18.44 28.71
N LEU A 439 16.65 -17.52 29.69
CA LEU A 439 16.14 -16.16 29.50
C LEU A 439 17.17 -15.31 28.75
N LEU A 440 18.46 -15.45 29.06
CA LEU A 440 19.54 -14.85 28.28
C LEU A 440 19.50 -15.31 26.82
N ALA A 441 19.29 -16.61 26.57
CA ALA A 441 19.14 -17.15 25.22
C ALA A 441 17.90 -16.58 24.50
N ALA A 442 16.77 -16.42 25.19
CA ALA A 442 15.58 -15.80 24.63
C ALA A 442 15.80 -14.30 24.30
N ILE A 443 16.44 -13.55 25.19
CA ILE A 443 16.77 -12.14 24.98
C ILE A 443 17.78 -11.96 23.85
N GLN A 444 18.74 -12.88 23.67
CA GLN A 444 19.72 -12.79 22.58
C GLN A 444 19.20 -13.33 21.24
N GLY A 445 18.27 -14.28 21.27
CA GLY A 445 17.78 -15.01 20.11
C GLY A 445 16.48 -14.49 19.52
N VAL A 446 15.53 -14.08 20.35
CA VAL A 446 14.14 -13.78 19.94
C VAL A 446 13.84 -12.28 19.98
N LEU A 447 14.29 -11.59 21.04
CA LEU A 447 13.98 -10.17 21.24
C LEU A 447 14.51 -9.25 20.13
N PRO A 448 15.75 -9.38 19.63
CA PRO A 448 16.27 -8.46 18.62
C PRO A 448 15.51 -8.59 17.28
N PRO A 449 15.29 -9.80 16.72
CA PRO A 449 14.44 -9.95 15.54
C PRO A 449 13.02 -9.39 15.72
N LEU A 450 12.41 -9.56 16.90
CA LEU A 450 11.09 -9.01 17.20
C LEU A 450 11.10 -7.48 17.20
N LEU A 451 12.07 -6.85 17.87
CA LEU A 451 12.21 -5.40 17.88
C LEU A 451 12.52 -4.84 16.48
N VAL A 452 13.34 -5.53 15.68
CA VAL A 452 13.59 -5.19 14.27
C VAL A 452 12.29 -5.29 13.45
N ALA A 453 11.47 -6.31 13.67
CA ALA A 453 10.18 -6.43 13.00
C ALA A 453 9.23 -5.29 13.37
N VAL A 454 9.17 -4.90 14.65
CA VAL A 454 8.32 -3.79 15.13
C VAL A 454 8.77 -2.44 14.56
N ILE A 455 10.07 -2.13 14.58
CA ILE A 455 10.57 -0.86 14.03
C ILE A 455 10.39 -0.81 12.51
N THR A 456 10.59 -1.93 11.81
CA THR A 456 10.34 -2.02 10.36
C THR A 456 8.86 -1.87 10.03
N ALA A 457 7.96 -2.44 10.82
CA ALA A 457 6.52 -2.27 10.68
C ALA A 457 6.06 -0.81 10.91
N THR A 458 6.88 0.01 11.58
CA THR A 458 6.60 1.43 11.79
C THR A 458 6.95 2.28 10.57
N VAL A 459 7.87 1.83 9.70
CA VAL A 459 8.32 2.60 8.51
C VAL A 459 7.18 2.98 7.57
N PRO A 460 6.27 2.07 7.15
CA PRO A 460 5.14 2.44 6.31
C PRO A 460 4.23 3.52 6.93
N LEU A 461 4.12 3.55 8.26
CA LEU A 461 3.35 4.57 8.99
C LEU A 461 4.02 5.94 8.89
N VAL A 462 5.34 5.99 9.09
CA VAL A 462 6.13 7.22 8.97
C VAL A 462 6.12 7.73 7.53
N VAL A 463 6.34 6.86 6.53
CA VAL A 463 6.28 7.25 5.12
C VAL A 463 4.92 7.85 4.78
N ARG A 464 3.82 7.23 5.25
CA ARG A 464 2.47 7.75 5.04
C ARG A 464 2.24 9.11 5.70
N LEU A 465 2.77 9.32 6.91
CA LEU A 465 2.75 10.62 7.58
C LEU A 465 3.49 11.67 6.74
N LEU A 466 4.70 11.35 6.27
CA LEU A 466 5.50 12.23 5.43
C LEU A 466 4.81 12.55 4.10
N THR A 467 4.21 11.56 3.44
CA THR A 467 3.48 11.80 2.17
C THR A 467 2.24 12.68 2.35
N ASN A 468 1.60 12.67 3.53
CA ASN A 468 0.49 13.59 3.79
C ASN A 468 0.96 15.06 3.87
N ILE A 469 2.21 15.31 4.28
CA ILE A 469 2.81 16.65 4.32
C ILE A 469 3.02 17.22 2.91
N GLU A 470 3.24 16.37 1.90
CA GLU A 470 3.41 16.80 0.50
C GLU A 470 2.21 17.59 -0.05
N GLY A 471 1.01 17.38 0.50
CA GLY A 471 -0.17 18.10 0.05
C GLY A 471 -0.69 17.63 -1.31
N LEU A 472 -0.65 16.33 -1.59
CA LEU A 472 -1.22 15.77 -2.82
C LEU A 472 -2.75 15.86 -2.79
N HIS A 473 -3.36 16.17 -3.93
CA HIS A 473 -4.81 16.40 -4.03
C HIS A 473 -5.64 15.14 -4.28
N SER A 474 -5.01 13.99 -4.53
CA SER A 474 -5.67 12.70 -4.79
C SER A 474 -5.18 11.64 -3.81
N ARG A 475 -6.10 10.86 -3.25
CA ARG A 475 -5.81 9.72 -2.37
C ARG A 475 -5.04 8.64 -3.14
N GLN A 476 -5.43 8.34 -4.38
CA GLN A 476 -4.71 7.42 -5.26
C GLN A 476 -3.28 7.91 -5.56
N ALA A 477 -3.09 9.20 -5.82
CA ALA A 477 -1.76 9.77 -6.02
C ALA A 477 -0.89 9.66 -4.75
N THR A 478 -1.50 9.84 -3.58
CA THR A 478 -0.83 9.67 -2.29
C THR A 478 -0.33 8.24 -2.09
N GLU A 479 -1.19 7.24 -2.34
CA GLU A 479 -0.77 5.83 -2.31
C GLU A 479 0.33 5.52 -3.34
N ASN A 480 0.32 6.18 -4.50
CA ASN A 480 1.36 6.01 -5.52
C ASN A 480 2.74 6.50 -5.03
N HIS A 481 2.80 7.66 -4.37
CA HIS A 481 4.06 8.14 -3.79
C HIS A 481 4.52 7.26 -2.62
N ILE A 482 3.59 6.75 -1.80
CA ILE A 482 3.93 5.76 -0.76
C ILE A 482 4.55 4.50 -1.41
N GLN A 483 4.01 4.02 -2.54
CA GLN A 483 4.60 2.91 -3.29
C GLN A 483 6.04 3.19 -3.72
N ILE A 484 6.32 4.39 -4.22
CA ILE A 484 7.65 4.78 -4.69
C ILE A 484 8.64 4.83 -3.52
N TYR A 485 8.29 5.51 -2.42
CA TYR A 485 9.16 5.66 -1.27
C TYR A 485 9.38 4.33 -0.53
N TYR A 486 8.33 3.54 -0.35
CA TYR A 486 8.46 2.26 0.33
C TYR A 486 9.20 1.22 -0.51
N PHE A 487 9.05 1.24 -1.85
CA PHE A 487 9.91 0.45 -2.74
C PHE A 487 11.38 0.83 -2.60
N ALA A 488 11.70 2.14 -2.62
CA ALA A 488 13.08 2.60 -2.46
C ALA A 488 13.68 2.17 -1.11
N PHE A 489 12.88 2.28 -0.04
CA PHE A 489 13.26 1.76 1.28
C PHE A 489 13.56 0.26 1.25
N LEU A 490 12.65 -0.56 0.73
CA LEU A 490 12.82 -2.02 0.65
C LEU A 490 14.00 -2.41 -0.25
N PHE A 491 14.25 -1.68 -1.32
CA PHE A 491 15.35 -1.94 -2.22
C PHE A 491 16.70 -1.61 -1.56
N ILE A 492 16.82 -0.46 -0.92
CA ILE A 492 18.07 -0.04 -0.27
C ILE A 492 18.33 -0.88 1.00
N GLN A 493 17.35 -1.05 1.87
CA GLN A 493 17.53 -1.75 3.14
C GLN A 493 17.38 -3.27 3.01
N GLY A 494 16.43 -3.75 2.21
CA GLY A 494 16.17 -5.18 2.03
C GLY A 494 17.07 -5.86 0.99
N PHE A 495 17.64 -5.12 0.03
CA PHE A 495 18.54 -5.70 -0.98
C PHE A 495 19.97 -5.15 -0.88
N LEU A 496 20.18 -3.84 -1.01
CA LEU A 496 21.54 -3.27 -1.08
C LEU A 496 22.31 -3.43 0.23
N THR A 497 21.69 -3.12 1.37
CA THR A 497 22.35 -3.19 2.68
C THR A 497 22.76 -4.62 3.03
N ILE A 498 21.92 -5.61 2.69
CA ILE A 498 22.24 -7.03 2.90
C ILE A 498 23.35 -7.50 1.94
N SER A 499 23.27 -7.10 0.67
CA SER A 499 24.28 -7.48 -0.34
C SER A 499 25.65 -6.88 -0.06
N LEU A 500 25.69 -5.63 0.43
CA LEU A 500 26.90 -4.87 0.71
C LEU A 500 27.44 -5.08 2.13
N SER A 501 26.75 -5.82 2.99
CA SER A 501 27.09 -5.95 4.41
C SER A 501 28.57 -6.29 4.68
N ALA A 502 29.12 -7.35 4.08
CA ALA A 502 30.54 -7.69 4.22
C ALA A 502 31.48 -6.77 3.41
N GLY A 503 30.94 -6.02 2.45
CA GLY A 503 31.66 -5.04 1.66
C GLY A 503 31.83 -3.69 2.36
N ILE A 504 30.88 -3.28 3.21
CA ILE A 504 30.88 -1.93 3.82
C ILE A 504 32.11 -1.69 4.70
N THR A 505 32.53 -2.68 5.47
CA THR A 505 33.77 -2.62 6.27
C THR A 505 35.01 -2.44 5.40
N THR A 506 35.08 -3.20 4.30
CA THR A 506 36.17 -3.07 3.32
C THR A 506 36.11 -1.74 2.57
N ILE A 507 34.92 -1.22 2.27
CA ILE A 507 34.69 0.08 1.66
C ILE A 507 35.12 1.18 2.62
N ILE A 508 34.75 1.18 3.90
CA ILE A 508 35.13 2.25 4.83
C ILE A 508 36.66 2.36 4.94
N GLY A 509 37.39 1.23 4.91
CA GLY A 509 38.85 1.22 4.85
C GLY A 509 39.44 1.70 3.52
N GLN A 510 38.74 1.52 2.39
CA GLN A 510 39.20 1.87 1.03
C GLN A 510 38.66 3.22 0.50
N LEU A 511 37.57 3.73 1.05
CA LEU A 511 36.87 4.96 0.63
C LEU A 511 37.66 6.20 0.97
N ALA A 512 38.59 6.11 1.92
CA ALA A 512 39.56 7.17 2.18
C ALA A 512 40.39 7.53 0.93
N ASN A 513 40.54 6.60 -0.05
CA ASN A 513 41.44 6.80 -1.18
C ASN A 513 40.83 6.65 -2.59
N THR A 514 39.72 5.92 -2.83
CA THR A 514 39.23 5.72 -4.22
C THR A 514 37.71 5.52 -4.38
N ILE A 515 36.99 6.52 -4.93
CA ILE A 515 35.57 6.42 -5.32
C ILE A 515 35.34 5.39 -6.43
N GLN A 516 36.36 5.11 -7.25
CA GLN A 516 36.27 4.15 -8.37
C GLN A 516 36.14 2.68 -7.94
N ALA A 517 36.34 2.34 -6.66
CA ALA A 517 36.25 0.97 -6.16
C ALA A 517 34.81 0.47 -5.93
N VAL A 518 33.81 1.36 -5.92
CA VAL A 518 32.42 1.01 -5.56
C VAL A 518 31.82 -0.07 -6.48
N PRO A 519 31.90 0.02 -7.83
CA PRO A 519 31.39 -1.04 -8.70
C PRO A 519 32.12 -2.38 -8.51
N ALA A 520 33.42 -2.32 -8.21
CA ALA A 520 34.23 -3.51 -8.00
C ALA A 520 33.85 -4.24 -6.69
N VAL A 521 33.66 -3.51 -5.60
CA VAL A 521 33.23 -4.09 -4.33
C VAL A 521 31.81 -4.67 -4.43
N LEU A 522 30.92 -3.99 -5.15
CA LEU A 522 29.57 -4.49 -5.40
C LEU A 522 29.63 -5.84 -6.15
N ALA A 523 30.42 -5.91 -7.22
CA ALA A 523 30.56 -7.11 -8.02
C ALA A 523 31.23 -8.28 -7.25
N GLN A 524 32.13 -8.03 -6.31
CA GLN A 524 32.71 -9.10 -5.49
C GLN A 524 31.74 -9.69 -4.46
N ASN A 525 30.87 -8.87 -3.88
CA ASN A 525 30.01 -9.28 -2.77
C ASN A 525 28.63 -9.76 -3.21
N LEU A 526 28.14 -9.31 -4.38
CA LEU A 526 26.82 -9.70 -4.89
C LEU A 526 26.67 -11.22 -5.06
N PRO A 527 27.60 -11.94 -5.73
CA PRO A 527 27.46 -13.37 -5.94
C PRO A 527 27.39 -14.13 -4.60
N LYS A 528 28.18 -13.73 -3.60
CA LYS A 528 28.17 -14.35 -2.27
C LYS A 528 26.87 -14.11 -1.51
N ALA A 529 26.21 -12.98 -1.74
CA ALA A 529 24.93 -12.65 -1.11
C ALA A 529 23.75 -13.48 -1.66
N CYS A 530 23.89 -14.13 -2.83
CA CYS A 530 22.79 -14.87 -3.44
C CYS A 530 22.28 -16.04 -2.57
N ASN A 531 23.16 -16.68 -1.77
CA ASN A 531 22.79 -17.78 -0.88
C ASN A 531 21.80 -17.34 0.21
N TYR A 532 21.98 -16.13 0.75
CA TYR A 532 21.01 -15.54 1.67
C TYR A 532 19.65 -15.37 0.97
N PHE A 533 19.65 -14.86 -0.27
CA PHE A 533 18.40 -14.62 -1.01
C PHE A 533 17.69 -15.92 -1.40
N PHE A 534 18.39 -17.04 -1.62
CA PHE A 534 17.76 -18.35 -1.79
C PHE A 534 16.95 -18.74 -0.55
N SER A 535 17.59 -18.73 0.63
CA SER A 535 16.93 -19.04 1.91
C SER A 535 15.78 -18.08 2.20
N TYR A 536 15.99 -16.78 1.93
CA TYR A 536 14.99 -15.73 2.13
C TYR A 536 13.75 -15.92 1.25
N ILE A 537 13.90 -16.21 -0.05
CA ILE A 537 12.76 -16.40 -0.96
C ILE A 537 11.97 -17.65 -0.56
N ILE A 538 12.62 -18.75 -0.17
CA ILE A 538 11.93 -19.97 0.25
C ILE A 538 11.13 -19.71 1.54
N MET A 539 11.77 -19.12 2.56
CA MET A 539 11.11 -18.82 3.82
C MET A 539 9.97 -17.82 3.65
N SER A 540 10.18 -16.76 2.86
CA SER A 540 9.12 -15.78 2.57
C SER A 540 7.97 -16.39 1.76
N THR A 541 8.24 -17.33 0.84
CA THR A 541 7.19 -18.10 0.15
C THR A 541 6.31 -18.82 1.17
N SER A 542 6.93 -19.58 2.06
CA SER A 542 6.22 -20.34 3.10
C SER A 542 5.43 -19.43 4.03
N THR A 543 6.05 -18.36 4.55
CA THR A 543 5.37 -17.41 5.44
C THR A 543 4.21 -16.71 4.73
N ALA A 544 4.38 -16.25 3.50
CA ALA A 544 3.34 -15.58 2.74
C ALA A 544 2.18 -16.54 2.38
N ALA A 545 2.49 -17.78 2.00
CA ALA A 545 1.49 -18.81 1.74
C ALA A 545 0.66 -19.13 3.00
N VAL A 546 1.32 -19.33 4.14
CA VAL A 546 0.62 -19.60 5.41
C VAL A 546 -0.20 -18.38 5.86
N SER A 547 0.36 -17.18 5.78
CA SER A 547 -0.33 -15.95 6.20
C SER A 547 -1.58 -15.67 5.37
N THR A 548 -1.55 -15.98 4.07
CA THR A 548 -2.70 -15.80 3.18
C THR A 548 -3.75 -16.88 3.38
N LEU A 549 -3.35 -18.15 3.53
CA LEU A 549 -4.28 -19.25 3.81
C LEU A 549 -5.03 -19.06 5.12
N ILE A 550 -4.32 -18.68 6.19
CA ILE A 550 -4.92 -18.47 7.52
C ILE A 550 -5.71 -17.15 7.60
N HIS A 551 -5.55 -16.23 6.64
CA HIS A 551 -6.06 -14.86 6.72
C HIS A 551 -5.60 -14.16 8.02
N ALA A 552 -4.30 -14.24 8.30
CA ALA A 552 -3.71 -13.79 9.57
C ALA A 552 -4.06 -12.33 9.90
N ASP A 553 -4.12 -11.46 8.89
CA ASP A 553 -4.48 -10.05 9.02
C ASP A 553 -5.94 -9.83 9.46
N GLN A 554 -6.86 -10.64 8.94
CA GLN A 554 -8.27 -10.60 9.32
C GLN A 554 -8.48 -11.12 10.74
N LEU A 555 -7.86 -12.26 11.07
CA LEU A 555 -7.97 -12.88 12.40
C LEU A 555 -7.38 -11.97 13.47
N LEU A 556 -6.21 -11.37 13.22
CA LEU A 556 -5.60 -10.41 14.14
C LEU A 556 -6.52 -9.20 14.38
N ASN A 557 -7.12 -8.66 13.31
CA ASN A 557 -8.05 -7.54 13.42
C ASN A 557 -9.30 -7.89 14.24
N LEU A 558 -9.84 -9.09 14.08
CA LEU A 558 -11.09 -9.51 14.71
C LEU A 558 -10.91 -9.98 16.16
N PHE A 559 -9.89 -10.78 16.45
CA PHE A 559 -9.71 -11.40 17.76
C PHE A 559 -8.87 -10.57 18.72
N VAL A 560 -7.93 -9.76 18.22
CA VAL A 560 -7.02 -8.97 19.08
C VAL A 560 -7.39 -7.49 19.01
N LEU A 561 -7.43 -6.90 17.82
CA LEU A 561 -7.60 -5.45 17.70
C LEU A 561 -9.04 -5.00 17.97
N SER A 562 -10.05 -5.75 17.53
CA SER A 562 -11.45 -5.35 17.73
C SER A 562 -11.85 -5.30 19.20
N PRO A 563 -11.59 -6.32 20.05
CA PRO A 563 -11.94 -6.26 21.47
C PRO A 563 -11.18 -5.19 22.26
N VAL A 564 -9.94 -4.88 21.85
CA VAL A 564 -9.08 -3.90 22.56
C VAL A 564 -9.46 -2.46 22.19
N PHE A 565 -9.78 -2.19 20.93
CA PHE A 565 -9.93 -0.82 20.42
C PHE A 565 -11.37 -0.42 20.07
N ASP A 566 -12.26 -1.36 19.73
CA ASP A 566 -13.60 -1.02 19.24
C ASP A 566 -14.60 -0.95 20.40
N LYS A 567 -14.77 0.25 20.95
CA LYS A 567 -15.68 0.50 22.08
C LYS A 567 -17.10 0.87 21.66
N THR A 568 -17.30 1.25 20.39
CA THR A 568 -18.59 1.72 19.85
C THR A 568 -19.05 0.87 18.67
N ALA A 569 -20.37 0.84 18.44
CA ALA A 569 -20.95 0.18 17.28
C ALA A 569 -20.36 0.71 15.95
N ARG A 570 -20.19 2.04 15.83
CA ARG A 570 -19.60 2.66 14.63
C ARG A 570 -18.15 2.24 14.42
N GLN A 571 -17.30 2.27 15.44
CA GLN A 571 -15.91 1.84 15.31
C GLN A 571 -15.81 0.38 14.88
N LYS A 572 -16.63 -0.49 15.50
CA LYS A 572 -16.68 -1.91 15.15
C LYS A 572 -17.15 -2.14 13.70
N TRP A 573 -18.14 -1.39 13.24
CA TRP A 573 -18.60 -1.43 11.84
C TRP A 573 -17.51 -0.96 10.87
N MET A 574 -16.91 0.21 11.14
CA MET A 574 -15.86 0.78 10.29
C MET A 574 -14.63 -0.11 10.21
N ARG A 575 -14.25 -0.78 11.30
CA ARG A 575 -13.22 -1.83 11.26
C ARG A 575 -13.69 -3.00 10.41
N GLY A 576 -14.92 -3.46 10.62
CA GLY A 576 -15.58 -4.55 9.87
C GLY A 576 -15.57 -4.38 8.35
N GLU A 577 -15.81 -3.16 7.87
CA GLU A 577 -15.80 -2.82 6.44
C GLU A 577 -14.38 -2.79 5.85
N ASN A 578 -13.40 -2.43 6.68
CA ASN A 578 -11.98 -2.38 6.30
C ASN A 578 -11.22 -3.67 6.60
N ILE A 579 -11.90 -4.75 7.02
CA ILE A 579 -11.28 -6.07 7.19
C ILE A 579 -10.67 -6.53 5.86
N GLY A 580 -9.41 -6.97 5.91
CA GLY A 580 -8.68 -7.45 4.75
C GLY A 580 -8.26 -6.35 3.76
N LEU A 581 -8.45 -5.06 4.11
CA LEU A 581 -7.96 -3.93 3.32
C LEU A 581 -6.44 -3.85 3.45
N ARG A 582 -5.73 -4.20 2.38
CA ARG A 582 -4.29 -4.07 2.24
C ARG A 582 -3.99 -2.91 1.29
N LYS A 583 -3.69 -1.75 1.85
CA LYS A 583 -3.35 -0.55 1.07
C LYS A 583 -2.21 -0.86 0.10
N TRP A 584 -2.47 -0.68 -1.19
CA TRP A 584 -1.55 -1.09 -2.25
C TRP A 584 -0.20 -0.38 -2.19
N GLY A 585 -0.16 0.87 -1.71
CA GLY A 585 1.08 1.64 -1.58
C GLY A 585 2.14 0.96 -0.70
N THR A 586 1.74 0.14 0.26
CA THR A 586 2.67 -0.62 1.12
C THR A 586 2.74 -2.10 0.76
N PHE A 587 1.70 -2.63 0.12
CA PHE A 587 1.58 -4.05 -0.18
C PHE A 587 2.30 -4.45 -1.48
N ILE A 588 2.13 -3.69 -2.57
CA ILE A 588 2.72 -4.00 -3.88
C ILE A 588 4.26 -3.95 -3.90
N PRO A 589 4.93 -2.96 -3.28
CA PRO A 589 6.40 -2.86 -3.28
C PRO A 589 7.13 -4.11 -2.82
N VAL A 590 6.55 -4.88 -1.89
CA VAL A 590 7.15 -6.11 -1.36
C VAL A 590 7.37 -7.13 -2.48
N PHE A 591 6.36 -7.35 -3.32
CA PHE A 591 6.45 -8.27 -4.46
C PHE A 591 7.40 -7.73 -5.53
N THR A 592 7.32 -6.43 -5.82
CA THR A 592 8.20 -5.78 -6.81
C THR A 592 9.67 -5.88 -6.41
N ASN A 593 9.98 -5.74 -5.12
CA ASN A 593 11.35 -5.85 -4.62
C ASN A 593 11.90 -7.28 -4.78
N ILE A 594 11.10 -8.30 -4.43
CA ILE A 594 11.50 -9.71 -4.63
C ILE A 594 11.67 -10.03 -6.13
N ALA A 595 10.82 -9.47 -6.98
CA ALA A 595 10.98 -9.59 -8.43
C ALA A 595 12.27 -8.92 -8.92
N CYS A 596 12.63 -7.74 -8.39
CA CYS A 596 13.91 -7.10 -8.70
C CYS A 596 15.10 -7.97 -8.28
N ILE A 597 15.07 -8.56 -7.09
CA ILE A 597 16.12 -9.50 -6.63
C ILE A 597 16.25 -10.70 -7.58
N GLY A 598 15.13 -11.31 -7.97
CA GLY A 598 15.13 -12.42 -8.92
C GLY A 598 15.69 -12.05 -10.30
N LEU A 599 15.40 -10.83 -10.79
CA LEU A 599 15.96 -10.32 -12.05
C LEU A 599 17.48 -10.05 -11.93
N ILE A 600 17.93 -9.42 -10.86
CA ILE A 600 19.35 -9.12 -10.61
C ILE A 600 20.20 -10.39 -10.64
N TYR A 601 19.72 -11.44 -9.98
CA TYR A 601 20.44 -12.71 -9.89
C TYR A 601 20.15 -13.71 -11.02
N SER A 602 19.28 -13.36 -11.98
CA SER A 602 18.84 -14.28 -13.04
C SER A 602 19.99 -14.89 -13.85
N VAL A 603 21.01 -14.08 -14.17
CA VAL A 603 22.22 -14.52 -14.90
C VAL A 603 23.36 -14.84 -13.94
N ILE A 604 23.51 -14.09 -12.86
CA ILE A 604 24.63 -14.23 -11.90
C ILE A 604 24.53 -15.57 -11.14
N ALA A 605 23.34 -15.92 -10.67
CA ALA A 605 23.06 -17.12 -9.89
C ALA A 605 21.72 -17.75 -10.35
N PRO A 606 21.71 -18.46 -11.50
CA PRO A 606 20.49 -18.89 -12.19
C PRO A 606 19.51 -19.72 -11.35
N LEU A 607 20.00 -20.38 -10.30
CA LEU A 607 19.17 -21.14 -9.37
C LEU A 607 18.08 -20.28 -8.71
N ILE A 608 18.28 -18.96 -8.58
CA ILE A 608 17.28 -18.03 -8.03
C ILE A 608 15.95 -18.08 -8.81
N LEU A 609 16.01 -18.38 -10.12
CA LEU A 609 14.86 -18.38 -11.01
C LEU A 609 13.88 -19.48 -10.63
N VAL A 610 14.39 -20.65 -10.25
CA VAL A 610 13.57 -21.79 -9.80
C VAL A 610 12.78 -21.40 -8.55
N PHE A 611 13.44 -20.79 -7.56
CA PHE A 611 12.76 -20.33 -6.35
C PHE A 611 11.79 -19.18 -6.62
N SER A 612 12.12 -18.28 -7.55
CA SER A 612 11.25 -17.17 -7.95
C SER A 612 9.97 -17.66 -8.64
N VAL A 613 10.05 -18.70 -9.48
CA VAL A 613 8.88 -19.36 -10.09
C VAL A 613 7.97 -19.96 -9.01
N VAL A 614 8.55 -20.65 -8.02
CA VAL A 614 7.79 -21.22 -6.90
C VAL A 614 7.12 -20.10 -6.09
N TYR A 615 7.84 -19.03 -5.77
CA TYR A 615 7.32 -17.89 -5.01
C TYR A 615 6.13 -17.21 -5.71
N PHE A 616 6.34 -16.72 -6.94
CA PHE A 616 5.30 -15.98 -7.66
C PHE A 616 4.17 -16.90 -8.14
N GLY A 617 4.47 -18.14 -8.53
CA GLY A 617 3.46 -19.13 -8.91
C GLY A 617 2.54 -19.51 -7.76
N ALA A 618 3.10 -19.80 -6.56
CA ALA A 618 2.29 -20.12 -5.38
C ALA A 618 1.41 -18.93 -4.96
N LEU A 619 1.97 -17.72 -4.93
CA LEU A 619 1.22 -16.51 -4.59
C LEU A 619 0.16 -16.15 -5.62
N TRP A 620 0.44 -16.36 -6.91
CA TRP A 620 -0.53 -16.11 -7.96
C TRP A 620 -1.76 -17.02 -7.79
N ILE A 621 -1.56 -18.32 -7.57
CA ILE A 621 -2.65 -19.27 -7.28
C ILE A 621 -3.45 -18.80 -6.04
N LEU A 622 -2.74 -18.47 -4.95
CA LEU A 622 -3.38 -18.08 -3.68
C LEU A 622 -4.19 -16.79 -3.81
N TYR A 623 -3.65 -15.74 -4.40
CA TYR A 623 -4.35 -14.46 -4.53
C TYR A 623 -5.45 -14.48 -5.59
N ARG A 624 -5.36 -15.36 -6.58
CA ARG A 624 -6.48 -15.59 -7.51
C ARG A 624 -7.64 -16.33 -6.84
N SER A 625 -7.36 -17.20 -5.86
CA SER A 625 -8.38 -17.85 -5.04
C SER A 625 -8.91 -16.97 -3.90
N TYR A 626 -8.05 -16.14 -3.31
CA TYR A 626 -8.39 -15.26 -2.18
C TYR A 626 -7.93 -13.81 -2.49
N PRO A 627 -8.67 -13.09 -3.35
CA PRO A 627 -8.24 -11.76 -3.79
C PRO A 627 -8.24 -10.76 -2.62
N PRO A 628 -7.16 -9.97 -2.46
CA PRO A 628 -7.08 -8.94 -1.43
C PRO A 628 -8.00 -7.75 -1.76
N LYS A 629 -8.50 -7.05 -0.73
CA LYS A 629 -9.11 -5.72 -0.91
C LYS A 629 -7.97 -4.70 -0.94
N LEU A 630 -7.66 -4.13 -2.11
CA LEU A 630 -6.52 -3.21 -2.27
C LEU A 630 -6.87 -1.75 -1.99
N THR A 631 -8.15 -1.40 -2.12
CA THR A 631 -8.65 -0.03 -2.01
C THR A 631 -9.98 0.02 -1.27
N GLU A 632 -10.27 1.19 -0.70
CA GLU A 632 -11.58 1.47 -0.12
C GLU A 632 -12.65 1.41 -1.24
N LEU A 633 -13.85 0.94 -0.90
CA LEU A 633 -14.91 0.64 -1.88
C LEU A 633 -15.28 1.89 -2.72
N ASP A 634 -15.16 3.06 -2.13
CA ASP A 634 -15.56 4.35 -2.73
C ASP A 634 -14.49 4.95 -3.66
N LEU A 635 -13.27 4.41 -3.65
CA LEU A 635 -12.11 5.04 -4.32
C LEU A 635 -12.04 4.80 -5.83
N GLY A 636 -12.90 3.95 -6.41
CA GLY A 636 -13.08 3.83 -7.87
C GLY A 636 -11.77 3.85 -8.67
N THR A 637 -10.86 2.94 -8.34
CA THR A 637 -9.46 3.02 -8.75
C THR A 637 -9.22 2.53 -10.18
N GLY A 638 -8.20 3.13 -10.83
CA GLY A 638 -7.79 2.85 -12.20
C GLY A 638 -6.60 1.91 -12.32
N GLY A 639 -6.27 1.13 -11.28
CA GLY A 639 -5.06 0.30 -11.26
C GLY A 639 -3.76 1.10 -11.34
N LEU A 640 -3.71 2.33 -10.81
CA LEU A 640 -2.56 3.24 -10.93
C LEU A 640 -1.24 2.63 -10.40
N PHE A 641 -1.32 1.70 -9.45
CA PHE A 641 -0.18 0.98 -8.91
C PHE A 641 0.57 0.14 -9.95
N TYR A 642 -0.15 -0.37 -10.95
CA TYR A 642 0.33 -1.29 -11.97
C TYR A 642 1.46 -0.71 -12.84
N PRO A 643 1.28 0.44 -13.53
CA PRO A 643 2.36 1.07 -14.30
C PRO A 643 3.53 1.53 -13.43
N THR A 644 3.30 1.86 -12.16
CA THR A 644 4.38 2.19 -11.22
C THR A 644 5.20 0.95 -10.86
N ALA A 645 4.55 -0.18 -10.59
CA ALA A 645 5.22 -1.44 -10.29
C ALA A 645 6.04 -1.98 -11.47
N ILE A 646 5.50 -1.91 -12.70
CA ILE A 646 6.22 -2.26 -13.92
C ILE A 646 7.48 -1.40 -14.10
N ARG A 647 7.37 -0.08 -13.90
CA ARG A 647 8.52 0.83 -14.00
C ARG A 647 9.58 0.54 -12.94
N GLN A 648 9.17 0.14 -11.74
CA GLN A 648 10.08 -0.25 -10.67
C GLN A 648 10.91 -1.49 -11.03
N LEU A 649 10.41 -2.42 -11.86
CA LEU A 649 11.18 -3.59 -12.33
C LEU A 649 12.40 -3.22 -13.17
N PHE A 650 12.40 -2.06 -13.86
CA PHE A 650 13.61 -1.56 -14.55
C PHE A 650 14.77 -1.33 -13.57
N THR A 651 14.50 -1.02 -12.30
CA THR A 651 15.54 -0.93 -11.26
C THR A 651 16.31 -2.25 -11.16
N GLY A 652 15.61 -3.38 -11.18
CA GLY A 652 16.24 -4.70 -11.17
C GLY A 652 17.10 -4.96 -12.43
N ILE A 653 16.62 -4.54 -13.60
CA ILE A 653 17.36 -4.66 -14.86
C ILE A 653 18.64 -3.81 -14.82
N TYR A 654 18.56 -2.54 -14.43
CA TYR A 654 19.74 -1.68 -14.33
C TYR A 654 20.78 -2.24 -13.36
N PHE A 655 20.35 -2.68 -12.18
CA PHE A 655 21.28 -3.27 -11.21
C PHE A 655 21.90 -4.57 -11.72
N MET A 656 21.14 -5.42 -12.43
CA MET A 656 21.67 -6.60 -13.11
C MET A 656 22.79 -6.22 -14.09
N GLU A 657 22.53 -5.24 -14.97
CA GLU A 657 23.46 -4.79 -16.01
C GLU A 657 24.74 -4.18 -15.41
N PHE A 658 24.59 -3.28 -14.43
CA PHE A 658 25.73 -2.68 -13.73
C PHE A 658 26.58 -3.72 -13.00
N CYS A 659 25.94 -4.69 -12.33
CA CYS A 659 26.66 -5.74 -11.62
C CYS A 659 27.38 -6.70 -12.58
N LEU A 660 26.76 -7.08 -13.69
CA LEU A 660 27.39 -7.91 -14.72
C LEU A 660 28.56 -7.19 -15.39
N ALA A 661 28.42 -5.90 -15.73
CA ALA A 661 29.52 -5.10 -16.25
C ALA A 661 30.70 -5.06 -15.26
N GLY A 662 30.43 -4.83 -13.97
CA GLY A 662 31.45 -4.88 -12.92
C GLY A 662 32.11 -6.26 -12.81
N LEU A 663 31.32 -7.33 -12.81
CA LEU A 663 31.81 -8.71 -12.77
C LEU A 663 32.75 -9.03 -13.94
N PHE A 664 32.40 -8.63 -15.17
CA PHE A 664 33.26 -8.84 -16.34
C PHE A 664 34.59 -8.08 -16.24
N PHE A 665 34.63 -6.87 -15.66
CA PHE A 665 35.90 -6.16 -15.42
C PHE A 665 36.81 -6.84 -14.38
N LEU A 666 36.22 -7.56 -13.42
CA LEU A 666 36.93 -8.24 -12.35
C LEU A 666 37.51 -9.60 -12.73
N VAL A 667 37.00 -10.25 -13.78
CA VAL A 667 37.51 -11.55 -14.21
C VAL A 667 38.98 -11.42 -14.66
N ARG A 668 39.79 -12.38 -14.20
CA ARG A 668 41.20 -12.54 -14.55
C ARG A 668 41.44 -13.97 -15.03
N ASP A 669 42.27 -14.10 -16.06
CA ASP A 669 42.67 -15.37 -16.66
C ASP A 669 43.75 -16.10 -15.82
N ALA A 670 44.21 -17.27 -16.27
CA ALA A 670 45.33 -18.00 -15.69
C ALA A 670 46.63 -17.17 -15.62
N ASP A 671 46.84 -16.29 -16.59
CA ASP A 671 47.98 -15.37 -16.67
C ASP A 671 47.75 -14.02 -15.95
N ASP A 672 46.71 -13.92 -15.13
CA ASP A 672 46.28 -12.69 -14.42
C ASP A 672 45.97 -11.49 -15.35
N ARG A 673 45.67 -11.77 -16.62
CA ARG A 673 45.26 -10.76 -17.62
C ARG A 673 43.75 -10.50 -17.55
N ALA A 674 43.36 -9.26 -17.82
CA ALA A 674 41.96 -8.84 -17.89
C ALA A 674 41.36 -9.16 -19.28
N THR A 675 40.98 -10.42 -19.52
CA THR A 675 40.50 -10.89 -20.83
C THR A 675 39.03 -10.55 -21.11
N CYS A 676 38.20 -10.33 -20.09
CA CYS A 676 36.76 -10.05 -20.21
C CYS A 676 36.40 -8.56 -20.39
N THR A 677 37.36 -7.69 -20.71
CA THR A 677 37.11 -6.24 -20.87
C THR A 677 36.14 -5.92 -22.01
N ALA A 678 36.22 -6.63 -23.14
CA ALA A 678 35.31 -6.46 -24.26
C ALA A 678 33.84 -6.76 -23.88
N GLN A 679 33.62 -7.83 -23.11
CA GLN A 679 32.28 -8.20 -22.62
C GLN A 679 31.71 -7.13 -21.69
N ALA A 680 32.54 -6.56 -20.83
CA ALA A 680 32.15 -5.45 -19.95
C ALA A 680 31.75 -4.21 -20.73
N VAL A 681 32.50 -3.81 -21.77
CA VAL A 681 32.18 -2.67 -22.62
C VAL A 681 30.85 -2.88 -23.35
N ILE A 682 30.61 -4.08 -23.89
CA ILE A 682 29.33 -4.42 -24.53
C ILE A 682 28.17 -4.26 -23.53
N MET A 683 28.33 -4.75 -22.29
CA MET A 683 27.29 -4.57 -21.25
C MET A 683 27.01 -3.10 -20.92
N VAL A 684 28.04 -2.24 -20.88
CA VAL A 684 27.85 -0.79 -20.67
C VAL A 684 27.06 -0.17 -21.83
N VAL A 685 27.34 -0.56 -23.07
CA VAL A 685 26.56 -0.13 -24.24
C VAL A 685 25.12 -0.61 -24.15
N VAL A 686 24.89 -1.86 -23.74
CA VAL A 686 23.54 -2.40 -23.52
C VAL A 686 22.79 -1.59 -22.46
N THR A 687 23.47 -1.22 -21.36
CA THR A 687 22.90 -0.36 -20.30
C THR A 687 22.49 1.03 -20.85
N ALA A 688 23.29 1.61 -21.75
CA ALA A 688 22.93 2.86 -22.41
C ALA A 688 21.71 2.69 -23.33
N LEU A 689 21.63 1.56 -24.04
CA LEU A 689 20.47 1.22 -24.88
C LEU A 689 19.21 0.96 -24.05
N THR A 690 19.31 0.34 -22.87
CA THR A 690 18.15 0.17 -21.96
C THR A 690 17.71 1.50 -21.38
N ALA A 691 18.62 2.41 -21.05
CA ALA A 691 18.29 3.77 -20.67
C ALA A 691 17.55 4.53 -21.78
N LEU A 692 18.03 4.42 -23.02
CA LEU A 692 17.36 5.01 -24.18
C LEU A 692 15.97 4.39 -24.41
N PHE A 693 15.85 3.06 -24.30
CA PHE A 693 14.57 2.35 -24.41
C PHE A 693 13.59 2.80 -23.32
N HIS A 694 14.03 2.87 -22.07
CA HIS A 694 13.18 3.33 -20.97
C HIS A 694 12.75 4.80 -21.15
N TYR A 695 13.65 5.66 -21.61
CA TYR A 695 13.32 7.05 -21.95
C TYR A 695 12.27 7.14 -23.08
N THR A 696 12.44 6.36 -24.16
CA THR A 696 11.47 6.31 -25.26
C THR A 696 10.12 5.75 -24.81
N LEU A 697 10.08 4.75 -23.92
CA LEU A 697 8.84 4.29 -23.31
C LEU A 697 8.19 5.44 -22.54
N TYR A 698 8.91 6.10 -21.63
CA TYR A 698 8.39 7.20 -20.83
C TYR A 698 7.77 8.30 -21.71
N TYR A 699 8.46 8.72 -22.78
CA TYR A 699 7.99 9.73 -23.71
C TYR A 699 6.81 9.27 -24.57
N SER A 700 6.85 8.02 -25.07
CA SER A 700 5.78 7.43 -25.88
C SER A 700 4.46 7.33 -25.11
N TYR A 701 4.51 6.96 -23.82
CA TYR A 701 3.33 6.98 -22.94
C TYR A 701 2.90 8.39 -22.51
N TRP A 702 3.79 9.37 -22.62
CA TRP A 702 3.48 10.78 -22.40
C TRP A 702 2.71 11.43 -23.56
N ILE A 703 2.55 10.74 -24.70
CA ILE A 703 1.69 11.16 -25.81
C ILE A 703 0.31 10.50 -25.63
N PRO A 704 -0.63 11.10 -24.86
CA PRO A 704 -2.00 10.59 -24.70
C PRO A 704 -2.81 10.58 -26.01
N PHE A 705 -2.23 11.08 -27.10
CA PHE A 705 -2.86 11.15 -28.41
C PHE A 705 -2.97 9.78 -29.10
N LEU A 706 -2.05 8.83 -28.90
CA LEU A 706 -2.07 7.56 -29.64
C LEU A 706 -3.30 6.68 -29.33
N PRO A 707 -3.71 6.45 -28.07
CA PRO A 707 -4.92 5.70 -27.76
C PRO A 707 -6.19 6.47 -28.16
N LEU A 708 -6.16 7.80 -28.05
CA LEU A 708 -7.27 8.67 -28.41
C LEU A 708 -7.49 8.66 -29.93
N LEU A 709 -6.42 8.69 -30.73
CA LEU A 709 -6.44 8.50 -32.17
C LEU A 709 -7.03 7.15 -32.54
N ASP A 710 -6.70 6.07 -31.84
CA ASP A 710 -7.29 4.76 -32.10
C ASP A 710 -8.79 4.74 -31.77
N ILE A 711 -9.22 5.40 -30.70
CA ILE A 711 -10.64 5.58 -30.38
C ILE A 711 -11.33 6.46 -31.45
N PHE A 712 -10.71 7.55 -31.87
CA PHE A 712 -11.21 8.43 -32.92
C PHE A 712 -11.27 7.69 -34.27
N LYS A 713 -10.22 6.98 -34.67
CA LYS A 713 -10.16 6.11 -35.85
C LYS A 713 -11.23 5.02 -35.77
N ARG A 714 -11.43 4.36 -34.63
CA ARG A 714 -12.54 3.39 -34.44
C ARG A 714 -13.92 4.02 -34.47
N LYS A 715 -14.05 5.32 -34.17
CA LYS A 715 -15.30 6.07 -34.24
C LYS A 715 -15.55 6.68 -35.63
N ILE A 716 -14.50 6.87 -36.43
CA ILE A 716 -14.52 7.35 -37.82
C ILE A 716 -14.66 6.17 -38.81
N ASN A 717 -13.98 5.05 -38.57
CA ASN A 717 -14.04 3.83 -39.37
C ASN A 717 -15.40 3.09 -39.42
N PRO A 718 -16.43 3.33 -38.57
CA PRO A 718 -17.77 2.78 -38.80
C PRO A 718 -18.49 3.47 -39.97
N ILE A 719 -17.98 4.60 -40.47
CA ILE A 719 -18.59 5.36 -41.57
C ILE A 719 -18.13 4.82 -42.94
N SER A 720 -17.02 4.08 -43.01
CA SER A 720 -16.42 3.62 -44.27
C SER A 720 -16.60 2.13 -44.59
N SER A 721 -17.18 1.32 -43.70
CA SER A 721 -17.43 -0.11 -43.96
C SER A 721 -18.93 -0.43 -43.93
N GLN A 722 -19.63 -0.11 -45.03
CA GLN A 722 -20.83 -0.86 -45.40
C GLN A 722 -20.38 -2.28 -45.80
N GLY A 723 -20.48 -3.24 -44.89
CA GLY A 723 -20.22 -4.64 -45.19
C GLY A 723 -20.45 -5.56 -43.99
N ASN A 724 -21.47 -6.43 -44.11
CA ASN A 724 -21.89 -7.51 -43.21
C ASN A 724 -22.55 -7.16 -41.87
N GLY A 725 -23.88 -7.02 -41.94
CA GLY A 725 -24.78 -7.02 -40.81
C GLY A 725 -25.01 -8.43 -40.26
N GLN A 726 -24.44 -8.71 -39.08
CA GLN A 726 -24.99 -9.64 -38.07
C GLN A 726 -24.21 -9.51 -36.75
N GLN A 727 -23.00 -8.96 -36.75
CA GLN A 727 -22.20 -8.73 -35.52
C GLN A 727 -22.33 -7.29 -35.01
N ASP A 728 -22.57 -6.35 -35.93
CA ASP A 728 -22.64 -4.90 -35.71
C ASP A 728 -23.90 -4.45 -34.93
N TRP A 729 -24.99 -5.22 -34.98
CA TRP A 729 -26.21 -4.87 -34.24
C TRP A 729 -26.03 -5.01 -32.73
N ARG A 730 -25.19 -5.93 -32.22
CA ARG A 730 -24.92 -6.07 -30.77
C ARG A 730 -24.14 -4.89 -30.24
N SER A 731 -23.09 -4.49 -30.95
CA SER A 731 -22.27 -3.32 -30.60
C SER A 731 -23.08 -2.02 -30.70
N ARG A 732 -23.95 -1.89 -31.72
CA ARG A 732 -24.89 -0.75 -31.81
C ARG A 732 -25.95 -0.77 -30.72
N LYS A 733 -26.47 -1.94 -30.32
CA LYS A 733 -27.43 -2.04 -29.19
C LYS A 733 -26.74 -1.67 -27.88
N GLU A 734 -25.53 -2.14 -27.63
CA GLU A 734 -24.76 -1.81 -26.42
C GLU A 734 -24.38 -0.33 -26.34
N VAL A 735 -23.93 0.28 -27.44
CA VAL A 735 -23.61 1.72 -27.48
C VAL A 735 -24.88 2.58 -27.41
N LYS A 736 -25.96 2.15 -28.07
CA LYS A 736 -27.24 2.86 -28.02
C LYS A 736 -27.83 2.76 -26.62
N GLU A 737 -27.83 1.59 -25.96
CA GLU A 737 -28.22 1.39 -24.56
C GLU A 737 -27.33 2.17 -23.57
N LEU A 738 -26.02 2.30 -23.83
CA LEU A 738 -25.13 3.18 -23.05
C LEU A 738 -25.47 4.67 -23.22
N SER A 739 -26.01 5.07 -24.37
CA SER A 739 -26.41 6.45 -24.69
C SER A 739 -27.86 6.78 -24.34
N THR A 740 -28.74 5.78 -24.29
CA THR A 740 -30.19 5.92 -24.05
C THR A 740 -30.61 5.58 -22.62
N GLN A 741 -29.68 5.30 -21.72
CA GLN A 741 -29.95 5.51 -20.29
C GLN A 741 -30.34 6.97 -20.09
N LYS A 742 -31.65 7.22 -20.05
CA LYS A 742 -32.26 8.51 -19.71
C LYS A 742 -31.47 9.10 -18.54
N PRO A 743 -31.01 10.37 -18.62
CA PRO A 743 -30.42 11.03 -17.48
C PRO A 743 -31.54 11.23 -16.45
N ARG A 744 -31.78 10.21 -15.61
CA ARG A 744 -32.61 10.34 -14.42
C ARG A 744 -31.88 11.33 -13.52
N ILE A 745 -32.28 12.59 -13.62
CA ILE A 745 -32.15 13.65 -12.61
C ILE A 745 -30.77 13.66 -11.92
N LEU A 746 -29.70 13.99 -12.64
CA LEU A 746 -28.39 14.30 -12.03
C LEU A 746 -28.21 15.82 -11.97
N GLN A 747 -29.04 16.43 -11.12
CA GLN A 747 -28.76 17.69 -10.44
C GLN A 747 -27.96 17.42 -9.14
N ALA A 748 -27.82 16.14 -8.76
CA ALA A 748 -27.15 15.65 -7.54
C ALA A 748 -25.62 15.44 -7.66
N ASP A 749 -25.03 15.50 -8.87
CA ASP A 749 -23.58 15.32 -9.09
C ASP A 749 -22.83 16.66 -9.22
N LEU A 750 -23.21 17.68 -8.44
CA LEU A 750 -22.30 18.79 -8.20
C LEU A 750 -21.15 18.24 -7.35
N VAL A 751 -19.95 18.16 -7.93
CA VAL A 751 -18.71 17.81 -7.22
C VAL A 751 -18.46 18.89 -6.17
N GLN A 752 -18.99 18.69 -4.96
CA GLN A 752 -18.90 19.60 -3.82
C GLN A 752 -17.96 19.05 -2.76
N ASP A 753 -17.36 19.94 -1.97
CA ASP A 753 -16.56 19.55 -0.81
C ASP A 753 -17.36 18.61 0.10
N GLU A 754 -16.71 17.59 0.64
CA GLU A 754 -17.30 16.62 1.58
C GLU A 754 -17.91 17.33 2.79
N ALA A 755 -17.34 18.46 3.21
CA ALA A 755 -17.85 19.26 4.32
C ALA A 755 -19.23 19.86 4.06
N LEU A 756 -19.54 20.23 2.81
CA LEU A 756 -20.85 20.75 2.41
C LEU A 756 -21.90 19.64 2.32
N ARG A 757 -21.47 18.43 1.96
CA ARG A 757 -22.33 17.24 1.86
C ARG A 757 -22.52 16.52 3.18
N SER A 758 -21.84 16.97 4.24
CA SER A 758 -21.89 16.34 5.54
C SER A 758 -23.27 16.55 6.18
N SER A 759 -24.10 15.51 6.17
CA SER A 759 -25.41 15.54 6.83
C SER A 759 -25.27 15.56 8.35
N ARG A 760 -26.33 15.93 9.09
CA ARG A 760 -26.28 15.75 10.55
C ARG A 760 -26.28 14.24 10.85
N PRO A 761 -25.29 13.75 11.62
CA PRO A 761 -25.11 12.33 11.84
C PRO A 761 -26.06 11.80 12.91
N VAL A 762 -26.44 10.53 12.78
CA VAL A 762 -27.25 9.82 13.77
C VAL A 762 -26.34 9.21 14.83
N ILE A 763 -26.57 9.51 16.10
CA ILE A 763 -25.87 8.89 17.23
C ILE A 763 -26.28 7.41 17.28
N TRP A 764 -25.28 6.52 17.29
CA TRP A 764 -25.51 5.08 17.23
C TRP A 764 -25.14 4.41 18.55
N ILE A 765 -26.16 4.00 19.31
CA ILE A 765 -26.01 3.28 20.58
C ILE A 765 -26.51 1.84 20.45
N PRO A 766 -25.93 0.87 21.15
CA PRO A 766 -26.39 -0.52 21.05
C PRO A 766 -27.66 -0.73 21.87
N LYS A 767 -28.59 -1.53 21.33
CA LYS A 767 -29.78 -1.99 22.05
C LYS A 767 -29.41 -2.95 23.18
N ASP A 768 -30.06 -2.79 24.33
CA ASP A 768 -29.90 -3.62 25.52
C ASP A 768 -31.21 -4.32 25.90
N GLU A 769 -31.10 -5.39 26.70
CA GLU A 769 -32.26 -6.14 27.21
C GLU A 769 -33.06 -5.36 28.26
N LEU A 770 -32.42 -4.40 28.94
CA LEU A 770 -33.05 -3.58 29.96
C LEU A 770 -33.92 -2.44 29.40
N GLY A 771 -33.83 -2.15 28.09
CA GLY A 771 -34.54 -1.05 27.46
C GLY A 771 -33.98 0.34 27.78
N ILE A 772 -32.76 0.43 28.35
CA ILE A 772 -32.11 1.71 28.70
C ILE A 772 -31.81 2.52 27.45
N ALA A 773 -31.38 1.87 26.37
CA ALA A 773 -31.15 2.52 25.09
C ALA A 773 -32.45 3.10 24.52
N ASP A 774 -33.57 2.38 24.63
CA ASP A 774 -34.88 2.83 24.13
C ASP A 774 -35.42 4.02 24.94
N ASP A 775 -35.21 4.01 26.26
CA ASP A 775 -35.52 5.15 27.14
C ASP A 775 -34.66 6.38 26.81
N GLU A 776 -33.34 6.20 26.65
CA GLU A 776 -32.43 7.30 26.27
C GLU A 776 -32.76 7.87 24.88
N ILE A 777 -33.12 7.01 23.91
CA ILE A 777 -33.60 7.47 22.58
C ILE A 777 -34.85 8.33 22.74
N SER A 778 -35.81 7.88 23.55
CA SER A 778 -37.07 8.60 23.79
C SER A 778 -36.84 9.93 24.50
N HIS A 779 -35.97 9.96 25.50
CA HIS A 779 -35.59 11.16 26.23
C HIS A 779 -34.87 12.17 25.34
N VAL A 780 -33.89 11.73 24.55
CA VAL A 780 -33.13 12.60 23.64
C VAL A 780 -34.04 13.22 22.59
N ARG A 781 -34.91 12.43 21.95
CA ARG A 781 -35.85 12.95 20.93
C ARG A 781 -36.83 14.00 21.48
N ARG A 782 -37.15 13.96 22.77
CA ARG A 782 -38.02 14.96 23.43
C ARG A 782 -37.27 16.21 23.88
N THR A 783 -36.01 16.07 24.29
CA THR A 783 -35.25 17.15 24.95
C THR A 783 -34.32 17.92 24.01
N HIS A 784 -33.89 17.30 22.92
CA HIS A 784 -32.91 17.87 22.00
C HIS A 784 -33.29 17.55 20.54
N ASP A 785 -33.02 18.47 19.61
CA ASP A 785 -33.14 18.22 18.17
C ASP A 785 -31.94 17.40 17.66
N MET A 786 -31.85 16.14 18.10
CA MET A 786 -30.76 15.22 17.74
C MET A 786 -31.31 13.86 17.32
N TRP A 787 -30.70 13.27 16.29
CA TRP A 787 -31.04 11.93 15.85
C TRP A 787 -30.20 10.90 16.60
N ILE A 788 -30.88 9.98 17.27
CA ILE A 788 -30.30 8.83 17.95
C ILE A 788 -31.09 7.57 17.58
N SER A 789 -30.37 6.49 17.35
CA SER A 789 -30.93 5.19 16.96
C SER A 789 -30.09 4.06 17.51
N ASN A 790 -30.74 2.94 17.79
CA ASN A 790 -30.13 1.66 18.15
C ASN A 790 -30.35 0.57 17.09
N GLU A 791 -30.85 0.96 15.91
CA GLU A 791 -31.02 0.03 14.80
C GLU A 791 -29.70 -0.64 14.44
N SER A 792 -29.76 -1.93 14.10
CA SER A 792 -28.60 -2.70 13.62
C SER A 792 -27.45 -2.92 14.62
N ALA A 793 -27.59 -2.55 15.89
CA ALA A 793 -26.62 -2.82 16.95
C ALA A 793 -27.29 -3.29 18.26
N SER A 794 -26.75 -4.33 18.90
CA SER A 794 -27.15 -4.77 20.24
C SER A 794 -25.97 -5.19 21.10
N LEU A 795 -26.22 -5.33 22.40
CA LEU A 795 -25.33 -6.01 23.34
C LEU A 795 -25.78 -7.44 23.54
N ASP A 796 -24.83 -8.37 23.51
CA ASP A 796 -25.03 -9.77 23.88
C ASP A 796 -25.10 -9.95 25.40
N GLU A 797 -25.53 -11.12 25.86
CA GLU A 797 -25.55 -11.50 27.29
C GLU A 797 -24.17 -11.39 27.97
N ARG A 798 -23.08 -11.37 27.19
CA ARG A 798 -21.71 -11.18 27.71
C ARG A 798 -21.24 -9.72 27.72
N GLY A 799 -22.09 -8.78 27.30
CA GLY A 799 -21.74 -7.36 27.12
C GLY A 799 -20.98 -7.06 25.82
N ASN A 800 -20.93 -8.01 24.89
CA ASN A 800 -20.24 -7.85 23.61
C ASN A 800 -21.15 -7.20 22.57
N LEU A 801 -20.64 -6.22 21.81
CA LEU A 801 -21.38 -5.60 20.70
C LEU A 801 -21.65 -6.60 19.57
N LYS A 802 -22.90 -6.77 19.15
CA LYS A 802 -23.31 -7.51 17.95
C LYS A 802 -23.91 -6.54 16.94
N LEU A 803 -23.51 -6.67 15.66
CA LEU A 803 -23.97 -5.82 14.55
C LEU A 803 -24.56 -6.71 13.46
N TRP A 804 -25.67 -6.30 12.85
CA TRP A 804 -26.31 -7.00 11.73
C TRP A 804 -26.60 -6.13 10.51
N GLY A 805 -26.30 -4.83 10.59
CA GLY A 805 -26.53 -3.87 9.51
C GLY A 805 -25.63 -2.63 9.60
N PRO A 806 -25.66 -1.77 8.58
CA PRO A 806 -24.87 -0.54 8.53
C PRO A 806 -25.29 0.47 9.61
N PRO A 807 -24.44 1.48 9.90
CA PRO A 807 -24.81 2.58 10.77
C PRO A 807 -26.10 3.24 10.28
N PRO A 808 -27.00 3.65 11.18
CA PRO A 808 -28.25 4.29 10.81
C PRO A 808 -27.97 5.59 10.07
N THR A 809 -28.58 5.73 8.89
CA THR A 809 -28.61 6.98 8.12
C THR A 809 -29.98 7.63 8.27
N ARG A 810 -30.04 8.96 8.18
CA ARG A 810 -31.32 9.65 8.09
C ARG A 810 -32.04 9.16 6.82
N GLY A 811 -33.20 8.52 7.01
CA GLY A 811 -34.05 8.03 5.92
C GLY A 811 -34.72 9.15 5.14
#